data_AF-A0A5J4ZJP7-F1
#
_entry.id   AF-A0A5J4ZJP7-F1
#
_cell.length_a   1.000
_cell.length_b   1.000
_cell.length_c   1.000
_cell.angle_alpha   90.00
_cell.angle_beta   90.00
_cell.angle_gamma   90.00
#
_symmetry.space_group_name_H-M   'P 1'
#
loop_
_entity.id
_entity.type
_entity.pdbx_description
1 polymer ?
#
loop_
_entity_poly.entity_id
_entity_poly.type
_entity_poly.pdbx_seq_one_letter_code
_entity_poly.pdbx_strand_id
1 'polypeptide(L)'
;MHRHCYISSPFALPGSPALGGNHLDLSAKYDNFVIILVDTIVGKEALEIKKLLLQGFNSFKQLKHVHARLLRLGLEQDNYLLNMVLKSSFNSGDRNYSRLIFYQTREPNIYIWNTMIRGLVSIDCFVESIEFYDLMRRAGLLPNNFTFPFLLKACARLSDFQLGLKLHTLVVKAGFDCDVFVKTPLVCLYAKCGYLENAHKVFDDIPDKNVVSWTAIISGYIDAGKFREAVDMFSRLLEMELKPDSFTLVRVLSACSHLGDLNSGEWINRYVVDIGMGRNVFVGTSLIDMYAKCGNMERARSVFDRMPEKDIVSWSVMIQGYASNGLPKEALELFYRMQRENVKPDCYTIVGVLSSCARLGALELGDWATTLIDKNQFFTNPVLGTALIDMYAKCGKMTSAWRVFKGIKERDLVVWNAVISGLSMNGHVKAAFSLFGQVKKLGIQPDGNTFIGLLCGCSHAGLVDEGRRYFDSMNCVFSLTPTIEHYGCMVDLLGRAGLLDEAHQLIKNMPMEANAIVWGALLGGCRVYRDTQLAEHVLERLIELEPWNSGNYVLLSNIYSANRKWDDAAKIRSSMSERGIQKTPGCSWIEVDGIVHEFRVGEKSHPLSDKICRKLSELSKEMKAAGYVPTTEYVLFDIEEEEKEHFLGCHSEKLAIAFGLISIASNNVIRIVKNLRVCGDCHMAIKLISKITGREIIVRDTNRFHCFIDGSCSCRDYW
;
A
#
# COMPACT_ATOMS: atom_id res chain seq x y z
N MET A 1 -8.06 -25.58 -51.24
CA MET A 1 -7.53 -25.83 -52.60
C MET A 1 -6.08 -26.28 -52.48
N HIS A 2 -5.76 -27.40 -53.12
CA HIS A 2 -4.47 -28.08 -53.18
C HIS A 2 -3.22 -27.19 -53.28
N ARG A 3 -2.09 -27.69 -52.75
CA ARG A 3 -0.86 -27.83 -53.54
C ARG A 3 0.15 -28.80 -52.92
N HIS A 4 0.43 -29.86 -53.67
CA HIS A 4 1.66 -30.64 -53.67
C HIS A 4 2.87 -29.77 -54.05
N CYS A 5 4.06 -30.14 -53.58
CA CYS A 5 5.28 -30.09 -54.39
C CYS A 5 6.27 -31.14 -53.88
N TYR A 6 6.93 -31.80 -54.82
CA TYR A 6 7.72 -33.02 -54.73
C TYR A 6 9.11 -32.73 -55.32
N ILE A 7 10.13 -33.46 -54.83
CA ILE A 7 11.36 -33.90 -55.52
C ILE A 7 12.51 -32.88 -55.68
N SER A 8 13.68 -33.20 -55.10
CA SER A 8 14.88 -33.56 -55.90
C SER A 8 16.09 -33.98 -55.03
N SER A 9 16.60 -35.19 -55.31
CA SER A 9 17.97 -35.71 -55.13
C SER A 9 18.36 -36.28 -56.50
N PRO A 10 19.66 -36.29 -56.91
CA PRO A 10 20.33 -37.60 -57.05
C PRO A 10 21.90 -37.63 -56.98
N PHE A 11 22.43 -38.86 -56.97
CA PHE A 11 23.79 -39.40 -57.33
C PHE A 11 24.84 -39.57 -56.20
N ALA A 12 25.68 -40.62 -56.13
CA ALA A 12 25.73 -42.03 -56.59
C ALA A 12 27.02 -42.70 -56.03
N LEU A 13 26.99 -44.02 -55.76
CA LEU A 13 28.09 -44.96 -55.42
C LEU A 13 28.85 -45.44 -56.69
N PRO A 14 30.05 -46.11 -56.66
CA PRO A 14 30.19 -47.57 -56.31
C PRO A 14 31.59 -48.11 -55.85
N GLY A 15 31.64 -49.36 -55.32
CA GLY A 15 32.83 -50.23 -55.37
C GLY A 15 33.01 -51.32 -54.27
N SER A 16 32.66 -52.58 -54.57
CA SER A 16 32.94 -53.86 -53.86
C SER A 16 34.15 -54.63 -54.50
N PRO A 17 34.58 -55.90 -54.18
CA PRO A 17 34.02 -56.99 -53.31
C PRO A 17 35.02 -57.97 -52.56
N ALA A 18 34.43 -58.96 -51.83
CA ALA A 18 34.85 -60.39 -51.59
C ALA A 18 36.05 -60.73 -50.64
N LEU A 19 36.15 -61.84 -49.87
CA LEU A 19 35.36 -63.08 -49.58
C LEU A 19 36.04 -63.88 -48.41
N GLY A 20 35.25 -64.69 -47.67
CA GLY A 20 35.69 -65.86 -46.86
C GLY A 20 35.45 -65.71 -45.34
N GLY A 21 34.85 -66.63 -44.58
CA GLY A 21 34.30 -67.97 -44.80
C GLY A 21 33.54 -68.44 -43.54
N ASN A 22 32.60 -69.37 -43.71
CA ASN A 22 31.62 -69.86 -42.72
C ASN A 22 32.21 -70.77 -41.62
N HIS A 23 31.64 -70.71 -40.41
CA HIS A 23 31.30 -71.90 -39.61
C HIS A 23 30.16 -71.64 -38.59
N LEU A 24 28.97 -72.12 -38.98
CA LEU A 24 27.84 -72.68 -38.22
C LEU A 24 27.74 -72.43 -36.70
N ASP A 25 26.73 -71.64 -36.30
CA ASP A 25 26.06 -71.71 -35.00
C ASP A 25 24.68 -72.37 -35.19
N LEU A 26 24.50 -73.54 -34.58
CA LEU A 26 23.30 -74.38 -34.59
C LEU A 26 22.73 -74.42 -33.18
N SER A 27 22.27 -73.27 -32.68
CA SER A 27 21.38 -73.20 -31.50
C SER A 27 20.15 -72.31 -31.71
N ALA A 28 20.05 -71.63 -32.85
CA ALA A 28 18.88 -70.85 -33.24
C ALA A 28 17.80 -71.71 -33.91
N LYS A 29 17.02 -72.49 -33.15
CA LYS A 29 15.72 -73.00 -33.64
C LYS A 29 14.67 -73.42 -32.60
N TYR A 30 14.79 -73.05 -31.32
CA TYR A 30 13.74 -73.34 -30.33
C TYR A 30 13.22 -72.18 -29.47
N ASP A 31 13.55 -70.91 -29.75
CA ASP A 31 13.01 -69.75 -29.02
C ASP A 31 12.11 -68.80 -29.84
N ASN A 32 11.78 -69.17 -31.08
CA ASN A 32 11.05 -68.29 -32.00
C ASN A 32 9.52 -68.44 -32.00
N PHE A 33 8.94 -69.02 -30.94
CA PHE A 33 7.47 -69.05 -30.74
C PHE A 33 6.99 -68.35 -29.47
N VAL A 34 7.90 -67.81 -28.64
CA VAL A 34 7.57 -67.01 -27.44
C VAL A 34 7.80 -65.50 -27.66
N ILE A 35 8.61 -65.12 -28.66
CA ILE A 35 8.95 -63.71 -28.95
C ILE A 35 7.81 -62.96 -29.68
N ILE A 36 6.96 -63.65 -30.45
CA ILE A 36 5.91 -62.98 -31.24
C ILE A 36 4.64 -62.64 -30.42
N LEU A 37 4.42 -63.30 -29.28
CA LEU A 37 3.29 -62.95 -28.38
C LEU A 37 3.65 -61.83 -27.37
N VAL A 38 4.92 -61.72 -26.99
CA VAL A 38 5.40 -60.70 -26.03
C VAL A 38 5.53 -59.32 -26.68
N ASP A 39 5.92 -59.22 -27.95
CA ASP A 39 6.04 -57.92 -28.64
C ASP A 39 4.69 -57.27 -28.98
N THR A 40 3.61 -58.06 -29.13
CA THR A 40 2.30 -57.53 -29.57
C THR A 40 1.49 -56.95 -28.39
N ILE A 41 1.65 -57.50 -27.18
CA ILE A 41 0.98 -57.03 -25.95
C ILE A 41 1.78 -55.89 -25.33
N VAL A 42 3.11 -56.02 -25.22
CA VAL A 42 3.99 -54.95 -24.74
C VAL A 42 3.95 -53.75 -25.68
N GLY A 43 3.85 -53.95 -27.00
CA GLY A 43 3.70 -52.86 -27.96
C GLY A 43 2.39 -52.07 -27.81
N LYS A 44 1.26 -52.72 -27.51
CA LYS A 44 -0.03 -52.03 -27.27
C LYS A 44 -0.04 -51.30 -25.93
N GLU A 45 0.41 -51.94 -24.85
CA GLU A 45 0.45 -51.34 -23.51
C GLU A 45 1.49 -50.22 -23.43
N ALA A 46 2.65 -50.36 -24.06
CA ALA A 46 3.65 -49.29 -24.18
C ALA A 46 3.15 -48.11 -25.03
N LEU A 47 2.38 -48.36 -26.10
CA LEU A 47 1.76 -47.30 -26.90
C LEU A 47 0.67 -46.56 -26.11
N GLU A 48 -0.10 -47.27 -25.29
CA GLU A 48 -1.12 -46.69 -24.41
C GLU A 48 -0.48 -45.87 -23.28
N ILE A 49 0.60 -46.35 -22.67
CA ILE A 49 1.40 -45.60 -21.70
C ILE A 49 2.03 -44.37 -22.34
N LYS A 50 2.59 -44.48 -23.55
CA LYS A 50 3.14 -43.33 -24.30
C LYS A 50 2.05 -42.30 -24.62
N LYS A 51 0.83 -42.73 -24.97
CA LYS A 51 -0.32 -41.83 -25.17
C LYS A 51 -0.72 -41.13 -23.87
N LEU A 52 -0.81 -41.85 -22.75
CA LEU A 52 -1.13 -41.27 -21.44
C LEU A 52 -0.05 -40.28 -20.97
N LEU A 53 1.22 -40.61 -21.19
CA LEU A 53 2.36 -39.74 -20.89
C LEU A 53 2.35 -38.46 -21.75
N LEU A 54 1.96 -38.56 -23.03
CA LEU A 54 1.84 -37.40 -23.94
C LEU A 54 0.60 -36.54 -23.66
N GLN A 55 -0.49 -37.14 -23.18
CA GLN A 55 -1.71 -36.42 -22.79
C GLN A 55 -1.55 -35.66 -21.46
N GLY A 56 -0.53 -35.98 -20.67
CA GLY A 56 -0.32 -35.40 -19.35
C GLY A 56 -1.23 -36.02 -18.29
N PHE A 57 -0.94 -35.75 -17.01
CA PHE A 57 -1.68 -36.33 -15.88
C PHE A 57 -2.58 -35.30 -15.23
N ASN A 58 -3.88 -35.63 -15.09
CA ASN A 58 -4.87 -34.74 -14.48
C ASN A 58 -5.05 -35.01 -12.97
N SER A 59 -4.42 -36.06 -12.43
CA SER A 59 -4.42 -36.35 -10.99
C SER A 59 -3.17 -37.10 -10.55
N PHE A 60 -2.77 -36.87 -9.30
CA PHE A 60 -1.67 -37.59 -8.68
C PHE A 60 -1.89 -39.11 -8.61
N LYS A 61 -3.15 -39.55 -8.53
CA LYS A 61 -3.54 -40.97 -8.58
C LYS A 61 -3.26 -41.60 -9.94
N GLN A 62 -3.55 -40.89 -11.03
CA GLN A 62 -3.21 -41.34 -12.39
C GLN A 62 -1.70 -41.44 -12.59
N LEU A 63 -0.93 -40.49 -12.07
CA LEU A 63 0.53 -40.53 -12.10
C LEU A 63 1.07 -41.80 -11.40
N LYS A 64 0.56 -42.10 -10.19
CA LYS A 64 0.92 -43.32 -9.45
C LYS A 64 0.55 -44.60 -10.19
N HIS A 65 -0.63 -44.64 -10.81
CA HIS A 65 -1.05 -45.80 -11.60
C HIS A 65 -0.14 -46.03 -12.82
N VAL A 66 0.25 -44.97 -13.53
CA VAL A 66 1.16 -45.10 -14.69
C VAL A 66 2.57 -45.48 -14.25
N HIS A 67 3.09 -44.91 -13.16
CA HIS A 67 4.37 -45.33 -12.61
C HIS A 67 4.37 -46.79 -12.15
N ALA A 68 3.29 -47.24 -11.49
CA ALA A 68 3.13 -48.65 -11.11
C ALA A 68 3.03 -49.59 -12.32
N ARG A 69 2.41 -49.16 -13.43
CA ARG A 69 2.40 -49.91 -14.69
C ARG A 69 3.79 -50.00 -15.31
N LEU A 70 4.56 -48.90 -15.31
CA LEU A 70 5.96 -48.92 -15.78
C LEU A 70 6.80 -49.95 -15.01
N LEU A 71 6.67 -49.99 -13.68
CA LEU A 71 7.32 -50.98 -12.82
C LEU A 71 6.89 -52.42 -13.14
N ARG A 72 5.61 -52.66 -13.45
CA ARG A 72 5.12 -54.00 -13.81
C ARG A 72 5.62 -54.47 -15.17
N LEU A 73 5.88 -53.55 -16.09
CA LEU A 73 6.35 -53.83 -17.45
C LEU A 73 7.87 -53.94 -17.56
N GLY A 74 8.62 -53.80 -16.46
CA GLY A 74 10.08 -53.81 -16.51
C GLY A 74 10.69 -52.56 -17.16
N LEU A 75 9.92 -51.47 -17.28
CA LEU A 75 10.33 -50.22 -17.94
C LEU A 75 10.83 -49.16 -16.94
N GLU A 76 11.09 -49.55 -15.69
CA GLU A 76 11.50 -48.64 -14.61
C GLU A 76 12.93 -48.12 -14.72
N GLN A 77 13.71 -48.55 -15.71
CA GLN A 77 15.04 -48.04 -16.00
C GLN A 77 15.09 -47.20 -17.30
N ASP A 78 13.95 -47.00 -17.97
CA ASP A 78 13.86 -46.13 -19.13
C ASP A 78 13.90 -44.66 -18.69
N ASN A 79 15.07 -44.03 -18.88
CA ASN A 79 15.31 -42.65 -18.49
C ASN A 79 14.33 -41.65 -19.13
N TYR A 80 13.83 -41.92 -20.34
CA TYR A 80 12.90 -41.02 -21.03
C TYR A 80 11.50 -41.07 -20.38
N LEU A 81 10.99 -42.27 -20.14
CA LEU A 81 9.67 -42.47 -19.50
C LEU A 81 9.68 -41.96 -18.06
N LEU A 82 10.75 -42.24 -17.32
CA LEU A 82 10.93 -41.74 -15.95
C LEU A 82 11.01 -40.21 -15.90
N ASN A 83 11.71 -39.57 -16.82
CA ASN A 83 11.80 -38.12 -16.89
C ASN A 83 10.41 -37.46 -17.08
N MET A 84 9.52 -38.09 -17.86
CA MET A 84 8.14 -37.62 -18.04
C MET A 84 7.30 -37.75 -16.76
N VAL A 85 7.41 -38.90 -16.07
CA VAL A 85 6.76 -39.13 -14.77
C VAL A 85 7.27 -38.12 -13.74
N LEU A 86 8.58 -37.90 -13.69
CA LEU A 86 9.22 -36.98 -12.75
C LEU A 86 8.80 -35.52 -13.00
N LYS A 87 8.77 -35.08 -14.27
CA LYS A 87 8.26 -33.73 -14.60
C LYS A 87 6.83 -33.54 -14.09
N SER A 88 6.02 -34.58 -14.15
CA SER A 88 4.63 -34.55 -13.73
C SER A 88 4.44 -34.70 -12.21
N SER A 89 5.38 -35.35 -11.50
CA SER A 89 5.35 -35.41 -10.04
C SER A 89 5.59 -34.02 -9.43
N PHE A 90 6.49 -33.22 -10.00
CA PHE A 90 6.68 -31.83 -9.55
C PHE A 90 5.43 -30.96 -9.79
N ASN A 91 4.71 -31.14 -10.90
CA ASN A 91 3.44 -30.46 -11.15
C ASN A 91 2.37 -30.81 -10.09
N SER A 92 2.44 -32.01 -9.51
CA SER A 92 1.53 -32.44 -8.44
C SER A 92 1.95 -32.03 -7.03
N GLY A 93 3.12 -31.37 -6.88
CA GLY A 93 3.63 -30.86 -5.60
C GLY A 93 4.22 -31.92 -4.65
N ASP A 94 4.31 -33.19 -5.04
CA ASP A 94 4.86 -34.25 -4.19
C ASP A 94 6.38 -34.42 -4.40
N ARG A 95 7.16 -33.74 -3.54
CA ARG A 95 8.63 -33.82 -3.55
C ARG A 95 9.16 -35.19 -3.15
N ASN A 96 8.50 -35.87 -2.22
CA ASN A 96 8.97 -37.15 -1.68
C ASN A 96 8.82 -38.25 -2.72
N TYR A 97 7.72 -38.20 -3.48
CA TYR A 97 7.49 -39.09 -4.60
C TYR A 97 8.49 -38.87 -5.73
N SER A 98 8.84 -37.61 -6.01
CA SER A 98 9.88 -37.26 -7.00
C SER A 98 11.25 -37.84 -6.60
N ARG A 99 11.62 -37.73 -5.31
CA ARG A 99 12.84 -38.37 -4.76
C ARG A 99 12.81 -39.88 -4.88
N LEU A 100 11.67 -40.50 -4.58
CA LEU A 100 11.51 -41.95 -4.68
C LEU A 100 11.79 -42.43 -6.12
N ILE A 101 11.18 -41.78 -7.12
CA ILE A 101 11.41 -42.10 -8.54
C ILE A 101 12.90 -41.97 -8.89
N PHE A 102 13.54 -40.90 -8.44
CA PHE A 102 14.96 -40.67 -8.70
C PHE A 102 15.84 -41.79 -8.12
N TYR A 103 15.68 -42.13 -6.85
CA TYR A 103 16.49 -43.18 -6.20
C TYR A 103 16.19 -44.61 -6.69
N GLN A 104 15.04 -44.82 -7.34
CA GLN A 104 14.72 -46.09 -8.01
C GLN A 104 15.41 -46.24 -9.37
N THR A 105 15.92 -45.14 -9.93
CA THR A 105 16.67 -45.14 -11.19
C THR A 105 18.12 -45.53 -10.92
N ARG A 106 18.62 -46.61 -11.54
CA ARG A 106 19.98 -47.12 -11.32
C ARG A 106 21.05 -46.22 -11.95
N GLU A 107 20.80 -45.76 -13.17
CA GLU A 107 21.72 -44.92 -13.95
C GLU A 107 21.00 -43.66 -14.47
N PRO A 108 20.73 -42.67 -13.59
CA PRO A 108 20.07 -41.44 -14.00
C PRO A 108 20.96 -40.62 -14.92
N ASN A 109 20.48 -40.38 -16.14
CA ASN A 109 21.19 -39.54 -17.11
C ASN A 109 21.03 -38.04 -16.80
N ILE A 110 21.77 -37.19 -17.53
CA ILE A 110 21.77 -35.73 -17.36
C ILE A 110 20.37 -35.08 -17.38
N TYR A 111 19.42 -35.65 -18.14
CA TYR A 111 18.06 -35.12 -18.23
C TYR A 111 17.28 -35.32 -16.93
N ILE A 112 17.42 -36.48 -16.29
CA ILE A 112 16.78 -36.75 -15.00
C ILE A 112 17.33 -35.82 -13.92
N TRP A 113 18.65 -35.64 -13.85
CA TRP A 113 19.28 -34.70 -12.92
C TRP A 113 18.80 -33.26 -13.13
N ASN A 114 18.77 -32.80 -14.39
CA ASN A 114 18.27 -31.47 -14.73
C ASN A 114 16.79 -31.30 -14.35
N THR A 115 15.96 -32.32 -14.56
CA THR A 115 14.55 -32.30 -14.15
C THR A 115 14.38 -32.28 -12.64
N MET A 116 15.21 -33.01 -11.87
CA MET A 116 15.23 -32.92 -10.41
C MET A 116 15.58 -31.51 -9.93
N ILE A 117 16.70 -30.96 -10.39
CA ILE A 117 17.18 -29.63 -9.99
C ILE A 117 16.14 -28.56 -10.35
N ARG A 118 15.64 -28.58 -11.61
CA ARG A 118 14.59 -27.66 -12.07
C ARG A 118 13.30 -27.79 -11.24
N GLY A 119 12.88 -29.02 -10.99
CA GLY A 119 11.67 -29.33 -10.22
C GLY A 119 11.77 -28.81 -8.79
N LEU A 120 12.88 -29.08 -8.11
CA LEU A 120 13.15 -28.59 -6.74
C LEU A 120 13.13 -27.06 -6.68
N VAL A 121 13.76 -26.37 -7.63
CA VAL A 121 13.73 -24.90 -7.71
C VAL A 121 12.32 -24.37 -7.99
N SER A 122 11.49 -25.10 -8.73
CA SER A 122 10.10 -24.69 -9.01
C SER A 122 9.15 -24.78 -7.81
N ILE A 123 9.52 -25.58 -6.79
CA ILE A 123 8.79 -25.72 -5.52
C ILE A 123 9.55 -25.05 -4.35
N ASP A 124 10.42 -24.07 -4.67
CA ASP A 124 11.21 -23.27 -3.73
C ASP A 124 12.15 -24.07 -2.79
N CYS A 125 12.51 -25.31 -3.15
CA CYS A 125 13.46 -26.15 -2.41
C CYS A 125 14.90 -25.87 -2.88
N PHE A 126 15.39 -24.64 -2.66
CA PHE A 126 16.68 -24.19 -3.21
C PHE A 126 17.89 -24.93 -2.65
N VAL A 127 17.96 -25.17 -1.33
CA VAL A 127 19.10 -25.87 -0.70
C VAL A 127 19.23 -27.29 -1.25
N GLU A 128 18.11 -28.02 -1.32
CA GLU A 128 18.08 -29.39 -1.87
C GLU A 128 18.47 -29.40 -3.36
N SER A 129 18.11 -28.37 -4.13
CA SER A 129 18.56 -28.25 -5.53
C SER A 129 20.09 -28.14 -5.67
N ILE A 130 20.75 -27.49 -4.71
CA ILE A 130 22.22 -27.40 -4.64
C ILE A 130 22.82 -28.74 -4.21
N GLU A 131 22.21 -29.44 -3.25
CA GLU A 131 22.64 -30.79 -2.85
C GLU A 131 22.58 -31.77 -4.03
N PHE A 132 21.51 -31.72 -4.83
CA PHE A 132 21.39 -32.54 -6.05
C PHE A 132 22.44 -32.18 -7.11
N TYR A 133 22.86 -30.91 -7.20
CA TYR A 133 23.99 -30.52 -8.03
C TYR A 133 25.31 -31.12 -7.54
N ASP A 134 25.57 -31.11 -6.24
CA ASP A 134 26.77 -31.73 -5.68
C ASP A 134 26.77 -33.25 -5.90
N LEU A 135 25.62 -33.91 -5.74
CA LEU A 135 25.45 -35.34 -6.04
C LEU A 135 25.67 -35.65 -7.52
N MET A 136 25.10 -34.84 -8.43
CA MET A 136 25.31 -34.96 -9.87
C MET A 136 26.79 -34.90 -10.23
N ARG A 137 27.54 -33.96 -9.62
CA ARG A 137 28.98 -33.83 -9.83
C ARG A 137 29.78 -35.00 -9.28
N ARG A 138 29.40 -35.53 -8.10
CA ARG A 138 30.02 -36.74 -7.52
C ARG A 138 29.76 -37.98 -8.37
N ALA A 139 28.64 -38.03 -9.08
CA ALA A 139 28.32 -39.05 -10.07
C ALA A 139 29.09 -38.87 -11.39
N GLY A 140 29.98 -37.89 -11.50
CA GLY A 140 30.83 -37.65 -12.68
C GLY A 140 30.14 -36.90 -13.82
N LEU A 141 28.90 -36.42 -13.63
CA LEU A 141 28.17 -35.67 -14.66
C LEU A 141 28.47 -34.17 -14.56
N LEU A 142 28.68 -33.53 -15.71
CA LEU A 142 28.96 -32.11 -15.81
C LEU A 142 27.67 -31.28 -16.02
N PRO A 143 27.51 -30.14 -15.34
CA PRO A 143 26.41 -29.21 -15.58
C PRO A 143 26.44 -28.66 -17.00
N ASN A 144 25.26 -28.41 -17.56
CA ASN A 144 25.10 -27.80 -18.88
C ASN A 144 24.17 -26.57 -18.83
N ASN A 145 23.87 -25.99 -19.99
CA ASN A 145 22.97 -24.84 -20.13
C ASN A 145 21.54 -25.08 -19.60
N PHE A 146 21.11 -26.33 -19.38
CA PHE A 146 19.84 -26.64 -18.72
C PHE A 146 19.97 -26.81 -17.20
N THR A 147 21.19 -26.89 -16.66
CA THR A 147 21.46 -26.98 -15.22
C THR A 147 21.71 -25.60 -14.61
N PHE A 148 22.60 -24.80 -15.21
CA PHE A 148 23.05 -23.53 -14.65
C PHE A 148 21.94 -22.54 -14.33
N PRO A 149 20.92 -22.33 -15.20
CA PRO A 149 19.88 -21.33 -14.92
C PRO A 149 19.15 -21.54 -13.59
N PHE A 150 18.89 -22.81 -13.24
CA PHE A 150 18.18 -23.16 -12.02
C PHE A 150 19.07 -23.05 -10.79
N LEU A 151 20.34 -23.44 -10.88
CA LEU A 151 21.29 -23.31 -9.78
C LEU A 151 21.62 -21.85 -9.48
N LEU A 152 21.80 -21.03 -10.52
CA LEU A 152 22.00 -19.59 -10.36
C LEU A 152 20.77 -18.91 -9.75
N LYS A 153 19.56 -19.31 -10.18
CA LYS A 153 18.32 -18.88 -9.53
C LYS A 153 18.27 -19.29 -8.05
N ALA A 154 18.64 -20.53 -7.72
CA ALA A 154 18.71 -20.99 -6.33
C ALA A 154 19.70 -20.14 -5.50
N CYS A 155 20.90 -19.89 -6.03
CA CYS A 155 21.90 -19.03 -5.39
C CYS A 155 21.37 -17.60 -5.19
N ALA A 156 20.70 -17.02 -6.18
CA ALA A 156 20.10 -15.68 -6.09
C ALA A 156 19.00 -15.61 -5.02
N ARG A 157 18.21 -16.68 -4.85
CA ARG A 157 17.15 -16.77 -3.83
C ARG A 157 17.70 -17.01 -2.42
N LEU A 158 18.84 -17.70 -2.31
CA LEU A 158 19.56 -17.91 -1.07
C LEU A 158 20.53 -16.77 -0.71
N SER A 159 20.70 -15.80 -1.62
CA SER A 159 21.75 -14.77 -1.54
C SER A 159 23.17 -15.35 -1.37
N ASP A 160 23.42 -16.58 -1.84
CA ASP A 160 24.72 -17.25 -1.78
C ASP A 160 25.61 -16.79 -2.94
N PHE A 161 26.26 -15.65 -2.73
CA PHE A 161 27.15 -15.06 -3.71
C PHE A 161 28.38 -15.93 -4.00
N GLN A 162 28.91 -16.64 -3.00
CA GLN A 162 30.14 -17.41 -3.15
C GLN A 162 29.94 -18.64 -4.03
N LEU A 163 28.85 -19.37 -3.82
CA LEU A 163 28.48 -20.46 -4.72
C LEU A 163 28.11 -19.95 -6.10
N GLY A 164 27.36 -18.84 -6.19
CA GLY A 164 27.03 -18.19 -7.44
C GLY A 164 28.25 -17.82 -8.28
N LEU A 165 29.30 -17.28 -7.65
CA LEU A 165 30.56 -16.93 -8.33
C LEU A 165 31.33 -18.16 -8.83
N LYS A 166 31.33 -19.26 -8.04
CA LYS A 166 31.89 -20.54 -8.48
C LYS A 166 31.15 -21.10 -9.68
N LEU A 167 29.81 -21.02 -9.69
CA LEU A 167 28.99 -21.43 -10.83
C LEU A 167 29.23 -20.55 -12.05
N HIS A 168 29.34 -19.22 -11.90
CA HIS A 168 29.69 -18.33 -13.00
C HIS A 168 31.07 -18.68 -13.61
N THR A 169 32.06 -18.95 -12.77
CA THR A 169 33.38 -19.40 -13.25
C THR A 169 33.27 -20.70 -14.05
N LEU A 170 32.41 -21.63 -13.62
CA LEU A 170 32.17 -22.88 -14.33
C LEU A 170 31.41 -22.67 -15.65
N VAL A 171 30.46 -21.73 -15.71
CA VAL A 171 29.76 -21.33 -16.94
C VAL A 171 30.76 -20.90 -18.01
N VAL A 172 31.72 -20.03 -17.64
CA VAL A 172 32.78 -19.57 -18.55
C VAL A 172 33.67 -20.72 -18.99
N LYS A 173 34.15 -21.55 -18.04
CA LYS A 173 35.02 -22.69 -18.36
C LYS A 173 34.34 -23.74 -19.25
N ALA A 174 33.03 -23.90 -19.13
CA ALA A 174 32.24 -24.86 -19.90
C ALA A 174 31.75 -24.29 -21.26
N GLY A 175 32.06 -23.02 -21.57
CA GLY A 175 31.71 -22.39 -22.84
C GLY A 175 30.23 -22.02 -22.98
N PHE A 176 29.53 -21.78 -21.85
CA PHE A 176 28.13 -21.33 -21.83
C PHE A 176 27.99 -19.82 -21.57
N ASP A 177 29.09 -19.07 -21.64
CA ASP A 177 29.17 -17.62 -21.43
C ASP A 177 28.65 -16.78 -22.61
N CYS A 178 28.12 -17.40 -23.65
CA CYS A 178 27.35 -16.71 -24.70
C CYS A 178 25.85 -17.04 -24.65
N ASP A 179 25.43 -17.99 -23.81
CA ASP A 179 24.04 -18.44 -23.74
C ASP A 179 23.18 -17.43 -22.93
N VAL A 180 22.22 -16.80 -23.62
CA VAL A 180 21.28 -15.83 -23.00
C VAL A 180 20.49 -16.43 -21.85
N PHE A 181 20.16 -17.73 -21.90
CA PHE A 181 19.42 -18.42 -20.85
C PHE A 181 20.27 -18.67 -19.61
N VAL A 182 21.59 -18.67 -19.74
CA VAL A 182 22.54 -18.79 -18.60
C VAL A 182 22.93 -17.40 -18.07
N LYS A 183 23.16 -16.42 -18.95
CA LYS A 183 23.48 -15.03 -18.52
C LYS A 183 22.32 -14.32 -17.82
N THR A 184 21.07 -14.55 -18.24
CA THR A 184 19.93 -13.87 -17.62
C THR A 184 19.81 -14.17 -16.11
N PRO A 185 19.90 -15.43 -15.64
CA PRO A 185 20.02 -15.76 -14.22
C PRO A 185 21.27 -15.22 -13.53
N LEU A 186 22.40 -15.03 -14.23
CA LEU A 186 23.57 -14.35 -13.66
C LEU A 186 23.28 -12.89 -13.35
N VAL A 187 22.57 -12.17 -14.23
CA VAL A 187 22.11 -10.79 -13.95
C VAL A 187 21.28 -10.76 -12.66
N CYS A 188 20.31 -11.67 -12.53
CA CYS A 188 19.50 -11.81 -11.31
C CYS A 188 20.33 -12.11 -10.06
N LEU A 189 21.31 -13.02 -10.16
CA LEU A 189 22.21 -13.38 -9.06
C LEU A 189 22.99 -12.15 -8.57
N TYR A 190 23.68 -11.46 -9.47
CA TYR A 190 24.47 -10.30 -9.09
C TYR A 190 23.60 -9.19 -8.49
N ALA A 191 22.43 -8.91 -9.09
CA ALA A 191 21.50 -7.90 -8.58
C ALA A 191 20.97 -8.26 -7.18
N LYS A 192 20.52 -9.51 -6.97
CA LYS A 192 19.99 -9.97 -5.67
C LYS A 192 21.05 -10.07 -4.56
N CYS A 193 22.31 -10.25 -4.93
CA CYS A 193 23.43 -10.23 -4.00
C CYS A 193 23.99 -8.81 -3.75
N GLY A 194 23.36 -7.75 -4.27
CA GLY A 194 23.76 -6.36 -4.05
C GLY A 194 24.86 -5.83 -4.98
N TYR A 195 25.28 -6.61 -5.98
CA TYR A 195 26.32 -6.24 -6.94
C TYR A 195 25.71 -5.73 -8.26
N LEU A 196 24.92 -4.66 -8.19
CA LEU A 196 24.15 -4.15 -9.33
C LEU A 196 25.03 -3.75 -10.52
N GLU A 197 26.19 -3.15 -10.30
CA GLU A 197 27.11 -2.79 -11.38
C GLU A 197 27.62 -4.02 -12.16
N ASN A 198 27.91 -5.12 -11.44
CA ASN A 198 28.31 -6.37 -12.07
C ASN A 198 27.12 -7.03 -12.81
N ALA A 199 25.90 -6.90 -12.27
CA ALA A 199 24.70 -7.33 -12.97
C ALA A 199 24.53 -6.58 -14.31
N HIS A 200 24.80 -5.28 -14.33
CA HIS A 200 24.76 -4.47 -15.55
C HIS A 200 25.82 -4.90 -16.56
N LYS A 201 27.06 -5.14 -16.12
CA LYS A 201 28.13 -5.66 -17.00
C LYS A 201 27.75 -6.99 -17.64
N VAL A 202 27.25 -7.94 -16.84
CA VAL A 202 26.78 -9.23 -17.36
C VAL A 202 25.62 -9.06 -18.34
N PHE A 203 24.73 -8.10 -18.09
CA PHE A 203 23.64 -7.76 -19.00
C PHE A 203 24.18 -7.21 -20.33
N ASP A 204 25.11 -6.24 -20.29
CA ASP A 204 25.73 -5.67 -21.48
C ASP A 204 26.41 -6.74 -22.34
N ASP A 205 27.06 -7.72 -21.71
CA ASP A 205 27.72 -8.84 -22.38
C ASP A 205 26.75 -9.87 -23.00
N ILE A 206 25.43 -9.74 -22.86
CA ILE A 206 24.46 -10.62 -23.54
C ILE A 206 24.39 -10.24 -25.02
N PRO A 207 24.70 -11.16 -25.97
CA PRO A 207 24.73 -10.85 -27.40
C PRO A 207 23.31 -10.57 -27.94
N ASP A 208 22.37 -11.51 -27.73
CA ASP A 208 20.98 -11.39 -28.18
C ASP A 208 20.03 -11.16 -26.98
N LYS A 209 19.94 -9.91 -26.53
CA LYS A 209 19.07 -9.53 -25.42
C LYS A 209 17.60 -9.70 -25.82
N ASN A 210 16.87 -10.49 -25.04
CA ASN A 210 15.42 -10.67 -25.18
C ASN A 210 14.66 -9.96 -24.03
N VAL A 211 13.34 -9.95 -24.10
CA VAL A 211 12.48 -9.32 -23.08
C VAL A 211 12.85 -9.79 -21.67
N VAL A 212 13.07 -11.10 -21.46
CA VAL A 212 13.39 -11.67 -20.13
C VAL A 212 14.70 -11.10 -19.58
N SER A 213 15.73 -10.93 -20.41
CA SER A 213 17.00 -10.34 -19.98
C SER A 213 16.86 -8.86 -19.60
N TRP A 214 16.04 -8.10 -20.32
CA TRP A 214 15.72 -6.70 -19.98
C TRP A 214 14.89 -6.61 -18.69
N THR A 215 13.88 -7.47 -18.53
CA THR A 215 13.07 -7.56 -17.31
C THR A 215 13.93 -7.86 -16.09
N ALA A 216 14.96 -8.71 -16.23
CA ALA A 216 15.88 -9.05 -15.16
C ALA A 216 16.69 -7.84 -14.68
N ILE A 217 17.29 -7.07 -15.60
CA ILE A 217 18.07 -5.88 -15.22
C ILE A 217 17.18 -4.76 -14.69
N ILE A 218 16.01 -4.51 -15.31
CA ILE A 218 15.02 -3.54 -14.81
C ILE A 218 14.59 -3.90 -13.39
N SER A 219 14.27 -5.17 -13.14
CA SER A 219 13.92 -5.64 -11.80
C SER A 219 15.08 -5.49 -10.81
N GLY A 220 16.31 -5.72 -11.24
CA GLY A 220 17.51 -5.50 -10.43
C GLY A 220 17.66 -4.04 -9.99
N TYR A 221 17.46 -3.09 -10.89
CA TYR A 221 17.47 -1.65 -10.56
C TYR A 221 16.36 -1.28 -9.57
N ILE A 222 15.13 -1.76 -9.80
CA ILE A 222 14.00 -1.47 -8.90
C ILE A 222 14.24 -2.06 -7.51
N ASP A 223 14.74 -3.30 -7.42
CA ASP A 223 15.02 -3.96 -6.15
C ASP A 223 16.15 -3.27 -5.36
N ALA A 224 17.05 -2.57 -6.07
CA ALA A 224 18.08 -1.73 -5.49
C ALA A 224 17.62 -0.28 -5.16
N GLY A 225 16.33 0.04 -5.37
CA GLY A 225 15.76 1.38 -5.14
C GLY A 225 16.15 2.43 -6.19
N LYS A 226 16.75 2.00 -7.32
CA LYS A 226 17.21 2.86 -8.42
C LYS A 226 16.11 2.99 -9.48
N PHE A 227 15.00 3.62 -9.08
CA PHE A 227 13.77 3.64 -9.85
C PHE A 227 13.87 4.43 -11.15
N ARG A 228 14.63 5.53 -11.19
CA ARG A 228 14.78 6.37 -12.39
C ARG A 228 15.55 5.60 -13.46
N GLU A 229 16.66 4.98 -13.08
CA GLU A 229 17.46 4.14 -13.96
C GLU A 229 16.65 2.94 -14.47
N ALA A 230 15.75 2.38 -13.66
CA ALA A 230 14.85 1.32 -14.13
C ALA A 230 13.89 1.79 -15.23
N VAL A 231 13.35 3.02 -15.13
CA VAL A 231 12.51 3.63 -16.17
C VAL A 231 13.33 3.91 -17.42
N ASP A 232 14.56 4.39 -17.28
CA ASP A 232 15.47 4.62 -18.43
C ASP A 232 15.79 3.29 -19.15
N MET A 233 16.03 2.22 -18.41
CA MET A 233 16.24 0.89 -18.99
C MET A 233 14.98 0.36 -19.69
N PHE A 234 13.79 0.72 -19.23
CA PHE A 234 12.55 0.39 -19.93
C PHE A 234 12.39 1.18 -21.24
N SER A 235 12.74 2.46 -21.26
CA SER A 235 12.78 3.24 -22.50
C SER A 235 13.71 2.61 -23.54
N ARG A 236 14.90 2.18 -23.12
CA ARG A 236 15.85 1.46 -23.99
C ARG A 236 15.32 0.10 -24.47
N LEU A 237 14.55 -0.63 -23.65
CA LEU A 237 13.87 -1.86 -24.08
C LEU A 237 12.95 -1.57 -25.27
N LEU A 238 12.18 -0.48 -25.21
CA LEU A 238 11.25 -0.09 -26.27
C LEU A 238 11.95 0.40 -27.54
N GLU A 239 13.09 1.07 -27.42
CA GLU A 239 13.95 1.47 -28.54
C GLU A 239 14.48 0.26 -29.33
N MET A 240 14.63 -0.90 -28.68
CA MET A 240 15.00 -2.16 -29.32
C MET A 240 13.81 -2.86 -30.02
N GLU A 241 12.65 -2.20 -30.10
CA GLU A 241 11.40 -2.72 -30.66
C GLU A 241 10.89 -4.03 -30.00
N LEU A 242 11.38 -4.33 -28.80
CA LEU A 242 10.95 -5.47 -28.01
C LEU A 242 9.62 -5.14 -27.31
N LYS A 243 8.66 -6.08 -27.37
CA LYS A 243 7.37 -5.92 -26.68
C LYS A 243 7.48 -6.42 -25.24
N PRO A 244 7.37 -5.54 -24.23
CA PRO A 244 7.42 -5.97 -22.83
C PRO A 244 6.19 -6.82 -22.49
N ASP A 245 6.37 -7.75 -21.57
CA ASP A 245 5.28 -8.53 -21.01
C ASP A 245 4.56 -7.77 -19.87
N SER A 246 3.43 -8.32 -19.41
CA SER A 246 2.65 -7.72 -18.32
C SER A 246 3.47 -7.58 -17.04
N PHE A 247 4.37 -8.53 -16.76
CA PHE A 247 5.23 -8.48 -15.58
C PHE A 247 6.18 -7.27 -15.64
N THR A 248 6.84 -7.04 -16.77
CA THR A 248 7.73 -5.89 -16.98
C THR A 248 6.98 -4.57 -16.80
N LEU A 249 5.78 -4.45 -17.37
CA LEU A 249 4.95 -3.25 -17.23
C LEU A 249 4.57 -2.98 -15.76
N VAL A 250 4.13 -4.00 -15.03
CA VAL A 250 3.82 -3.90 -13.58
C VAL A 250 5.03 -3.40 -12.80
N ARG A 251 6.22 -3.94 -13.09
CA ARG A 251 7.47 -3.55 -12.43
C ARG A 251 7.81 -2.07 -12.67
N VAL A 252 7.76 -1.62 -13.91
CA VAL A 252 8.13 -0.23 -14.26
C VAL A 252 7.08 0.77 -13.76
N LEU A 253 5.78 0.43 -13.81
CA LEU A 253 4.73 1.25 -13.20
C LEU A 253 4.93 1.39 -11.69
N SER A 254 5.35 0.32 -11.01
CA SER A 254 5.74 0.39 -9.60
C SER A 254 6.92 1.35 -9.39
N ALA A 255 7.92 1.35 -10.28
CA ALA A 255 9.03 2.32 -10.22
C ALA A 255 8.54 3.77 -10.35
N CYS A 256 7.64 4.08 -11.29
CA CYS A 256 7.01 5.39 -11.42
C CYS A 256 6.24 5.79 -10.16
N SER A 257 5.52 4.83 -9.55
CA SER A 257 4.78 5.03 -8.31
C SER A 257 5.67 5.43 -7.14
N HIS A 258 6.86 4.82 -7.02
CA HIS A 258 7.83 5.16 -5.97
C HIS A 258 8.52 6.50 -6.21
N LEU A 259 8.67 6.92 -7.47
CA LEU A 259 9.21 8.22 -7.84
C LEU A 259 8.21 9.37 -7.70
N GLY A 260 6.90 9.07 -7.69
CA GLY A 260 5.87 10.08 -7.91
C GLY A 260 5.92 10.68 -9.33
N ASP A 261 6.49 9.96 -10.30
CA ASP A 261 6.69 10.45 -11.66
C ASP A 261 5.45 10.25 -12.52
N LEU A 262 4.53 11.21 -12.43
CA LEU A 262 3.28 11.20 -13.19
C LEU A 262 3.53 11.22 -14.71
N ASN A 263 4.58 11.91 -15.17
CA ASN A 263 4.86 12.07 -16.60
C ASN A 263 5.26 10.74 -17.24
N SER A 264 6.22 10.02 -16.63
CA SER A 264 6.59 8.68 -17.07
C SER A 264 5.41 7.71 -16.94
N GLY A 265 4.62 7.82 -15.87
CA GLY A 265 3.41 7.01 -15.70
C GLY A 265 2.38 7.19 -16.81
N GLU A 266 2.11 8.43 -17.23
CA GLU A 266 1.20 8.73 -18.34
C GLU A 266 1.73 8.26 -19.70
N TRP A 267 3.04 8.41 -19.93
CA TRP A 267 3.68 7.90 -21.14
C TRP A 267 3.56 6.37 -21.23
N ILE A 268 3.85 5.64 -20.15
CA ILE A 268 3.70 4.18 -20.10
C ILE A 268 2.24 3.79 -20.27
N ASN A 269 1.30 4.51 -19.64
CA ASN A 269 -0.13 4.23 -19.80
C ASN A 269 -0.58 4.34 -21.28
N ARG A 270 -0.13 5.38 -22.00
CA ARG A 270 -0.40 5.52 -23.44
C ARG A 270 0.13 4.30 -24.22
N TYR A 271 1.38 3.91 -23.96
CA TYR A 271 1.98 2.73 -24.58
C TYR A 271 1.18 1.45 -24.28
N VAL A 272 0.76 1.24 -23.02
CA VAL A 272 -0.06 0.10 -22.58
C VAL A 272 -1.40 0.03 -23.34
N VAL A 273 -2.03 1.18 -23.59
CA VAL A 273 -3.26 1.27 -24.38
C VAL A 273 -2.98 0.91 -25.84
N ASP A 274 -1.91 1.44 -26.42
CA ASP A 274 -1.55 1.23 -27.84
C ASP A 274 -1.27 -0.26 -28.15
N ILE A 275 -0.64 -0.99 -27.23
CA ILE A 275 -0.38 -2.43 -27.38
C ILE A 275 -1.54 -3.33 -26.91
N GLY A 276 -2.65 -2.74 -26.45
CA GLY A 276 -3.84 -3.47 -26.00
C GLY A 276 -3.69 -4.17 -24.64
N MET A 277 -2.64 -3.89 -23.86
CA MET A 277 -2.38 -4.48 -22.55
C MET A 277 -3.23 -3.88 -21.42
N GLY A 278 -3.96 -2.79 -21.68
CA GLY A 278 -4.85 -2.17 -20.69
C GLY A 278 -6.01 -3.06 -20.22
N ARG A 279 -6.30 -4.17 -20.92
CA ARG A 279 -7.28 -5.18 -20.49
C ARG A 279 -6.74 -6.15 -19.44
N ASN A 280 -5.43 -6.22 -19.25
CA ASN A 280 -4.81 -7.11 -18.28
C ASN A 280 -5.03 -6.57 -16.86
N VAL A 281 -5.66 -7.35 -15.99
CA VAL A 281 -6.03 -6.94 -14.62
C VAL A 281 -4.82 -6.49 -13.78
N PHE A 282 -3.65 -7.14 -13.95
CA PHE A 282 -2.44 -6.79 -13.21
C PHE A 282 -1.85 -5.44 -13.67
N VAL A 283 -1.84 -5.19 -14.98
CA VAL A 283 -1.37 -3.91 -15.54
C VAL A 283 -2.34 -2.79 -15.16
N GLY A 284 -3.65 -3.01 -15.29
CA GLY A 284 -4.69 -2.05 -14.88
C GLY A 284 -4.59 -1.70 -13.39
N THR A 285 -4.43 -2.70 -12.52
CA THR A 285 -4.25 -2.50 -11.07
C THR A 285 -2.98 -1.70 -10.76
N SER A 286 -1.88 -1.96 -11.47
CA SER A 286 -0.62 -1.22 -11.29
C SER A 286 -0.71 0.22 -11.78
N LEU A 287 -1.49 0.48 -12.84
CA LEU A 287 -1.79 1.84 -13.29
C LEU A 287 -2.61 2.61 -12.26
N ILE A 288 -3.59 1.97 -11.62
CA ILE A 288 -4.37 2.59 -10.53
C ILE A 288 -3.45 2.96 -9.37
N ASP A 289 -2.59 2.03 -8.91
CA ASP A 289 -1.63 2.28 -7.82
C ASP A 289 -0.69 3.45 -8.15
N MET A 290 -0.18 3.48 -9.38
CA MET A 290 0.69 4.55 -9.88
C MET A 290 -0.01 5.91 -9.85
N TYR A 291 -1.19 6.02 -10.46
CA TYR A 291 -1.93 7.28 -10.47
C TYR A 291 -2.33 7.72 -9.07
N ALA A 292 -2.75 6.79 -8.21
CA ALA A 292 -3.12 7.09 -6.83
C ALA A 292 -1.94 7.59 -6.00
N LYS A 293 -0.75 6.97 -6.13
CA LYS A 293 0.47 7.41 -5.43
C LYS A 293 1.03 8.73 -5.96
N CYS A 294 0.78 9.04 -7.24
CA CYS A 294 1.07 10.34 -7.84
C CYS A 294 -0.01 11.41 -7.54
N GLY A 295 -1.03 11.10 -6.73
CA GLY A 295 -2.07 12.04 -6.35
C GLY A 295 -3.18 12.28 -7.38
N ASN A 296 -3.13 11.63 -8.55
CA ASN A 296 -4.11 11.82 -9.62
C ASN A 296 -5.25 10.80 -9.55
N MET A 297 -6.17 11.02 -8.60
CA MET A 297 -7.30 10.11 -8.37
C MET A 297 -8.32 10.07 -9.51
N GLU A 298 -8.43 11.12 -10.32
CA GLU A 298 -9.30 11.14 -11.50
C GLU A 298 -8.85 10.13 -12.55
N ARG A 299 -7.55 10.11 -12.87
CA ARG A 299 -6.98 9.13 -13.80
C ARG A 299 -7.02 7.72 -13.23
N ALA A 300 -6.71 7.54 -11.94
CA ALA A 300 -6.85 6.25 -11.26
C ALA A 300 -8.28 5.71 -11.41
N ARG A 301 -9.29 6.56 -11.17
CA ARG A 301 -10.70 6.17 -11.29
C ARG A 301 -11.09 5.84 -12.72
N SER A 302 -10.61 6.63 -13.69
CA SER A 302 -10.86 6.38 -15.11
C SER A 302 -10.33 5.01 -15.56
N VAL A 303 -9.13 4.64 -15.12
CA VAL A 303 -8.55 3.32 -15.39
C VAL A 303 -9.42 2.23 -14.75
N PHE A 304 -9.75 2.36 -13.46
CA PHE A 304 -10.57 1.40 -12.74
C PHE A 304 -11.92 1.16 -13.44
N ASP A 305 -12.67 2.21 -13.78
CA ASP A 305 -13.99 2.05 -14.41
C ASP A 305 -13.90 1.36 -15.78
N ARG A 306 -12.82 1.62 -16.55
CA ARG A 306 -12.59 1.02 -17.88
C ARG A 306 -12.11 -0.43 -17.85
N MET A 307 -11.66 -0.96 -16.70
CA MET A 307 -11.22 -2.35 -16.59
C MET A 307 -12.40 -3.31 -16.85
N PRO A 308 -12.27 -4.27 -17.80
CA PRO A 308 -13.35 -5.21 -18.12
C PRO A 308 -13.61 -6.19 -16.97
N GLU A 309 -12.54 -6.64 -16.31
CA GLU A 309 -12.59 -7.50 -15.13
C GLU A 309 -11.86 -6.79 -13.98
N LYS A 310 -12.43 -6.87 -12.78
CA LYS A 310 -11.90 -6.28 -11.55
C LYS A 310 -11.79 -7.38 -10.52
N ASP A 311 -10.58 -7.65 -10.05
CA ASP A 311 -10.33 -8.57 -8.95
C ASP A 311 -10.31 -7.85 -7.60
N ILE A 312 -10.26 -8.60 -6.50
CA ILE A 312 -10.24 -8.06 -5.13
C ILE A 312 -9.08 -7.05 -4.96
N VAL A 313 -7.94 -7.28 -5.61
CA VAL A 313 -6.76 -6.41 -5.51
C VAL A 313 -7.04 -5.04 -6.15
N SER A 314 -7.65 -5.00 -7.34
CA SER A 314 -8.01 -3.75 -8.01
C SER A 314 -8.99 -2.89 -7.19
N TRP A 315 -9.98 -3.51 -6.55
CA TRP A 315 -10.88 -2.83 -5.61
C TRP A 315 -10.11 -2.29 -4.40
N SER A 316 -9.25 -3.11 -3.81
CA SER A 316 -8.47 -2.76 -2.61
C SER A 316 -7.54 -1.58 -2.87
N VAL A 317 -6.86 -1.55 -4.02
CA VAL A 317 -5.95 -0.46 -4.41
C VAL A 317 -6.73 0.83 -4.62
N MET A 318 -7.89 0.79 -5.27
CA MET A 318 -8.70 1.99 -5.50
C MET A 318 -9.27 2.57 -4.19
N ILE A 319 -9.77 1.71 -3.28
CA ILE A 319 -10.28 2.12 -1.96
C ILE A 319 -9.16 2.74 -1.11
N GLN A 320 -7.99 2.11 -1.06
CA GLN A 320 -6.82 2.65 -0.37
C GLN A 320 -6.36 3.97 -1.00
N GLY A 321 -6.35 4.06 -2.33
CA GLY A 321 -5.99 5.27 -3.07
C GLY A 321 -6.87 6.45 -2.69
N TYR A 322 -8.20 6.26 -2.60
CA TYR A 322 -9.10 7.30 -2.12
C TYR A 322 -8.82 7.67 -0.65
N ALA A 323 -8.64 6.67 0.23
CA ALA A 323 -8.38 6.89 1.65
C ALA A 323 -7.09 7.70 1.91
N SER A 324 -6.01 7.38 1.18
CA SER A 324 -4.71 8.05 1.29
C SER A 324 -4.72 9.46 0.69
N ASN A 325 -5.49 9.69 -0.38
CA ASN A 325 -5.54 10.97 -1.10
C ASN A 325 -6.57 11.98 -0.58
N GLY A 326 -7.08 11.80 0.64
CA GLY A 326 -7.95 12.83 1.21
C GLY A 326 -9.45 12.61 1.04
N LEU A 327 -9.85 11.51 0.40
CA LEU A 327 -11.19 11.28 -0.15
C LEU A 327 -11.89 10.09 0.54
N PRO A 328 -12.13 10.15 1.87
CA PRO A 328 -12.65 9.01 2.62
C PRO A 328 -14.10 8.65 2.25
N LYS A 329 -14.89 9.59 1.72
CA LYS A 329 -16.28 9.33 1.32
C LYS A 329 -16.34 8.44 0.10
N GLU A 330 -15.56 8.80 -0.92
CA GLU A 330 -15.42 8.09 -2.18
C GLU A 330 -14.88 6.67 -1.94
N ALA A 331 -13.98 6.51 -0.96
CA ALA A 331 -13.51 5.20 -0.51
C ALA A 331 -14.65 4.33 0.06
N LEU A 332 -15.50 4.89 0.93
CA LEU A 332 -16.63 4.16 1.52
C LEU A 332 -17.74 3.88 0.49
N GLU A 333 -18.03 4.82 -0.40
CA GLU A 333 -18.97 4.62 -1.51
C GLU A 333 -18.52 3.47 -2.41
N LEU A 334 -17.23 3.42 -2.75
CA LEU A 334 -16.66 2.33 -3.53
C LEU A 334 -16.68 1.00 -2.77
N PHE A 335 -16.47 1.03 -1.45
CA PHE A 335 -16.61 -0.15 -0.61
C PHE A 335 -18.06 -0.68 -0.56
N TYR A 336 -19.07 0.17 -0.44
CA TYR A 336 -20.47 -0.27 -0.55
C TYR A 336 -20.76 -0.85 -1.93
N ARG A 337 -20.20 -0.27 -3.01
CA ARG A 337 -20.32 -0.82 -4.35
C ARG A 337 -19.68 -2.21 -4.45
N MET A 338 -18.49 -2.40 -3.89
CA MET A 338 -17.80 -3.70 -3.80
C MET A 338 -18.69 -4.75 -3.11
N GLN A 339 -19.34 -4.39 -2.00
CA GLN A 339 -20.27 -5.28 -1.30
C GLN A 339 -21.52 -5.61 -2.13
N ARG A 340 -22.08 -4.63 -2.85
CA ARG A 340 -23.24 -4.84 -3.75
C ARG A 340 -22.91 -5.75 -4.93
N GLU A 341 -21.65 -5.73 -5.38
CA GLU A 341 -21.14 -6.62 -6.42
C GLU A 341 -20.69 -7.99 -5.85
N ASN A 342 -20.98 -8.26 -4.56
CA ASN A 342 -20.63 -9.50 -3.83
C ASN A 342 -19.13 -9.84 -3.83
N VAL A 343 -18.27 -8.82 -3.92
CA VAL A 343 -16.82 -9.01 -3.83
C VAL A 343 -16.40 -8.98 -2.36
N LYS A 344 -15.84 -10.08 -1.87
CA LYS A 344 -15.41 -10.20 -0.48
C LYS A 344 -14.17 -9.32 -0.23
N PRO A 345 -14.18 -8.47 0.82
CA PRO A 345 -13.04 -7.62 1.14
C PRO A 345 -11.88 -8.44 1.69
N ASP A 346 -10.65 -8.04 1.34
CA ASP A 346 -9.43 -8.55 1.94
C ASP A 346 -8.93 -7.63 3.06
N CYS A 347 -7.79 -7.96 3.67
CA CYS A 347 -7.24 -7.16 4.76
C CYS A 347 -6.88 -5.73 4.32
N TYR A 348 -6.43 -5.53 3.07
CA TYR A 348 -6.05 -4.23 2.53
C TYR A 348 -7.26 -3.33 2.27
N THR A 349 -8.35 -3.91 1.77
CA THR A 349 -9.65 -3.25 1.68
C THR A 349 -10.08 -2.73 3.05
N ILE A 350 -10.05 -3.59 4.07
CA ILE A 350 -10.49 -3.22 5.42
C ILE A 350 -9.60 -2.15 6.02
N VAL A 351 -8.28 -2.16 5.77
CA VAL A 351 -7.38 -1.06 6.19
C VAL A 351 -7.82 0.28 5.59
N GLY A 352 -8.10 0.32 4.28
CA GLY A 352 -8.58 1.53 3.60
C GLY A 352 -9.92 2.02 4.16
N VAL A 353 -10.87 1.10 4.39
CA VAL A 353 -12.18 1.39 4.99
C VAL A 353 -12.03 1.93 6.42
N LEU A 354 -11.24 1.27 7.27
CA LEU A 354 -11.03 1.70 8.65
C LEU A 354 -10.37 3.07 8.73
N SER A 355 -9.41 3.36 7.84
CA SER A 355 -8.79 4.69 7.72
C SER A 355 -9.85 5.75 7.34
N SER A 356 -10.70 5.45 6.36
CA SER A 356 -11.80 6.34 5.98
C SER A 356 -12.82 6.57 7.11
N CYS A 357 -13.18 5.50 7.82
CA CYS A 357 -14.03 5.57 9.01
C CYS A 357 -13.39 6.44 10.11
N ALA A 358 -12.09 6.26 10.36
CA ALA A 358 -11.33 7.06 11.33
C ALA A 358 -11.41 8.56 10.99
N ARG A 359 -11.26 8.89 9.70
CA ARG A 359 -11.31 10.26 9.18
C ARG A 359 -12.70 10.89 9.25
N LEU A 360 -13.76 10.12 9.02
CA LEU A 360 -15.15 10.60 9.04
C LEU A 360 -15.83 10.46 10.41
N GLY A 361 -15.20 9.76 11.36
CA GLY A 361 -15.81 9.44 12.65
C GLY A 361 -16.90 8.37 12.57
N ALA A 362 -16.87 7.53 11.53
CA ALA A 362 -17.87 6.49 11.25
C ALA A 362 -17.57 5.21 12.05
N LEU A 363 -17.91 5.24 13.33
CA LEU A 363 -17.66 4.18 14.29
C LEU A 363 -18.48 2.91 14.01
N GLU A 364 -19.77 3.05 13.69
CA GLU A 364 -20.67 1.91 13.46
C GLU A 364 -20.27 1.17 12.18
N LEU A 365 -19.97 1.92 11.12
CA LEU A 365 -19.46 1.37 9.88
C LEU A 365 -18.11 0.69 10.07
N GLY A 366 -17.22 1.28 10.87
CA GLY A 366 -15.95 0.68 11.26
C GLY A 366 -16.17 -0.65 12.00
N ASP A 367 -17.06 -0.67 13.00
CA ASP A 367 -17.42 -1.88 13.75
C ASP A 367 -18.00 -2.95 12.80
N TRP A 368 -18.90 -2.60 11.88
CA TRP A 368 -19.43 -3.51 10.87
C TRP A 368 -18.34 -4.07 9.94
N ALA A 369 -17.46 -3.22 9.41
CA ALA A 369 -16.39 -3.64 8.50
C ALA A 369 -15.48 -4.71 9.13
N THR A 370 -15.23 -4.63 10.45
CA THR A 370 -14.44 -5.64 11.16
C THR A 370 -15.09 -7.03 11.19
N THR A 371 -16.41 -7.11 11.00
CA THR A 371 -17.14 -8.39 10.99
C THR A 371 -17.02 -9.15 9.66
N LEU A 372 -16.54 -8.49 8.59
CA LEU A 372 -16.44 -9.06 7.25
C LEU A 372 -15.18 -9.94 7.05
N ILE A 373 -14.23 -9.84 7.98
CA ILE A 373 -13.00 -10.65 7.99
C ILE A 373 -12.85 -11.39 9.31
N ASP A 374 -11.99 -12.40 9.35
CA ASP A 374 -11.73 -13.16 10.58
C ASP A 374 -11.13 -12.25 11.65
N LYS A 375 -11.78 -12.19 12.81
CA LYS A 375 -11.36 -11.37 13.96
C LYS A 375 -9.92 -11.67 14.41
N ASN A 376 -9.44 -12.90 14.21
CA ASN A 376 -8.07 -13.26 14.56
C ASN A 376 -7.03 -12.49 13.74
N GLN A 377 -7.35 -12.07 12.52
CA GLN A 377 -6.42 -11.33 11.66
C GLN A 377 -6.02 -9.99 12.28
N PHE A 378 -6.89 -9.32 13.04
CA PHE A 378 -6.55 -8.07 13.74
C PHE A 378 -5.47 -8.24 14.81
N PHE A 379 -5.29 -9.46 15.33
CA PHE A 379 -4.31 -9.77 16.37
C PHE A 379 -3.02 -10.37 15.83
N THR A 380 -3.05 -10.92 14.61
CA THR A 380 -1.89 -11.53 13.94
C THR A 380 -1.28 -10.65 12.86
N ASN A 381 -2.01 -9.69 12.30
CA ASN A 381 -1.52 -8.75 11.29
C ASN A 381 -1.37 -7.35 11.92
N PRO A 382 -0.14 -6.88 12.20
CA PRO A 382 0.11 -5.57 12.81
C PRO A 382 -0.46 -4.39 12.02
N VAL A 383 -0.47 -4.45 10.68
CA VAL A 383 -1.01 -3.37 9.83
C VAL A 383 -2.51 -3.21 10.05
N LEU A 384 -3.23 -4.33 10.01
CA LEU A 384 -4.68 -4.34 10.22
C LEU A 384 -5.05 -3.98 11.66
N GLY A 385 -4.30 -4.49 12.65
CA GLY A 385 -4.47 -4.14 14.06
C GLY A 385 -4.23 -2.65 14.34
N THR A 386 -3.20 -2.08 13.71
CA THR A 386 -2.89 -0.63 13.78
C THR A 386 -4.02 0.21 13.20
N ALA A 387 -4.53 -0.15 12.02
CA ALA A 387 -5.66 0.56 11.40
C ALA A 387 -6.91 0.54 12.28
N LEU A 388 -7.18 -0.58 12.96
CA LEU A 388 -8.30 -0.70 13.88
C LEU A 388 -8.11 0.13 15.17
N ILE A 389 -6.90 0.19 15.70
CA ILE A 389 -6.54 1.06 16.83
C ILE A 389 -6.75 2.53 16.45
N ASP A 390 -6.25 2.95 15.29
CA ASP A 390 -6.39 4.33 14.80
C ASP A 390 -7.87 4.70 14.58
N MET A 391 -8.66 3.80 13.98
CA MET A 391 -10.10 3.98 13.80
C MET A 391 -10.81 4.22 15.13
N TYR A 392 -10.61 3.32 16.10
CA TYR A 392 -11.25 3.50 17.41
C TYR A 392 -10.78 4.75 18.14
N ALA A 393 -9.48 5.08 18.07
CA ALA A 393 -8.94 6.28 18.69
C ALA A 393 -9.52 7.56 18.07
N LYS A 394 -9.59 7.66 16.74
CA LYS A 394 -10.15 8.82 16.00
C LYS A 394 -11.67 8.87 15.93
N CYS A 395 -12.36 7.82 16.39
CA CYS A 395 -13.80 7.81 16.69
C CYS A 395 -14.11 8.04 18.19
N GLY A 396 -13.10 8.31 19.02
CA GLY A 396 -13.28 8.62 20.45
C GLY A 396 -13.57 7.40 21.34
N LYS A 397 -13.36 6.16 20.85
CA LYS A 397 -13.60 4.90 21.58
C LYS A 397 -12.27 4.30 22.05
N MET A 398 -11.50 5.07 22.81
CA MET A 398 -10.13 4.70 23.23
C MET A 398 -10.07 3.37 24.03
N THR A 399 -11.13 3.01 24.75
CA THR A 399 -11.23 1.73 25.48
C THR A 399 -11.22 0.52 24.54
N SER A 400 -11.85 0.61 23.37
CA SER A 400 -11.80 -0.42 22.33
C SER A 400 -10.42 -0.47 21.69
N ALA A 401 -9.81 0.67 21.36
CA ALA A 401 -8.45 0.75 20.83
C ALA A 401 -7.45 0.03 21.76
N TRP A 402 -7.56 0.30 23.07
CA TRP A 402 -6.73 -0.35 24.09
C TRP A 402 -6.92 -1.88 24.17
N ARG A 403 -8.15 -2.36 23.96
CA ARG A 403 -8.44 -3.80 23.92
C ARG A 403 -7.75 -4.47 22.73
N VAL A 404 -7.79 -3.84 21.56
CA VAL A 404 -7.11 -4.34 20.35
C VAL A 404 -5.61 -4.39 20.58
N PHE A 405 -5.03 -3.28 21.08
CA PHE A 405 -3.61 -3.21 21.43
C PHE A 405 -3.17 -4.34 22.36
N LYS A 406 -3.95 -4.64 23.41
CA LYS A 406 -3.66 -5.76 24.33
C LYS A 406 -3.74 -7.13 23.66
N GLY A 407 -4.58 -7.30 22.64
CA GLY A 407 -4.74 -8.57 21.93
C GLY A 407 -3.65 -8.87 20.91
N ILE A 408 -2.97 -7.87 20.35
CA ILE A 408 -1.89 -8.05 19.36
C ILE A 408 -0.71 -8.80 20.01
N LYS A 409 -0.29 -9.92 19.42
CA LYS A 409 0.79 -10.76 19.98
C LYS A 409 2.17 -10.11 19.82
N GLU A 410 2.50 -9.72 18.60
CA GLU A 410 3.76 -9.08 18.23
C GLU A 410 3.49 -7.62 17.89
N ARG A 411 4.04 -6.72 18.70
CA ARG A 411 3.84 -5.28 18.56
C ARG A 411 5.12 -4.65 18.05
N ASP A 412 5.11 -4.26 16.79
CA ASP A 412 6.14 -3.37 16.25
C ASP A 412 5.94 -1.94 16.76
N LEU A 413 6.90 -1.06 16.45
CA LEU A 413 6.84 0.35 16.84
C LEU A 413 5.59 1.07 16.31
N VAL A 414 5.09 0.66 15.13
CA VAL A 414 3.91 1.27 14.50
C VAL A 414 2.66 1.08 15.36
N VAL A 415 2.47 -0.14 15.91
CA VAL A 415 1.37 -0.43 16.83
C VAL A 415 1.47 0.41 18.12
N TRP A 416 2.68 0.60 18.66
CA TRP A 416 2.90 1.47 19.83
C TRP A 416 2.59 2.93 19.53
N ASN A 417 3.08 3.44 18.40
CA ASN A 417 2.85 4.81 17.96
C ASN A 417 1.36 5.11 17.78
N ALA A 418 0.59 4.20 17.19
CA ALA A 418 -0.85 4.38 17.02
C ALA A 418 -1.59 4.57 18.35
N VAL A 419 -1.21 3.82 19.39
CA VAL A 419 -1.82 3.98 20.73
C VAL A 419 -1.32 5.23 21.44
N ILE A 420 -0.03 5.56 21.36
CA ILE A 420 0.54 6.79 21.95
C ILE A 420 -0.14 8.03 21.36
N SER A 421 -0.27 8.10 20.03
CA SER A 421 -0.96 9.18 19.33
C SER A 421 -2.45 9.21 19.66
N GLY A 422 -3.11 8.04 19.68
CA GLY A 422 -4.52 7.93 20.05
C GLY A 422 -4.82 8.43 21.47
N LEU A 423 -3.99 8.05 22.45
CA LEU A 423 -4.09 8.54 23.83
C LEU A 423 -3.88 10.05 23.92
N SER A 424 -2.89 10.57 23.21
CA SER A 424 -2.56 12.00 23.21
C SER A 424 -3.68 12.85 22.59
N MET A 425 -4.29 12.38 21.50
CA MET A 425 -5.44 13.03 20.85
C MET A 425 -6.70 13.04 21.74
N ASN A 426 -6.88 11.98 22.54
CA ASN A 426 -7.98 11.85 23.50
C ASN A 426 -7.67 12.48 24.88
N GLY A 427 -6.53 13.16 25.05
CA GLY A 427 -6.17 13.86 26.29
C GLY A 427 -5.63 12.97 27.42
N HIS A 428 -5.36 11.69 27.16
CA HIS A 428 -4.78 10.75 28.13
C HIS A 428 -3.24 10.78 28.15
N VAL A 429 -2.67 11.99 28.26
CA VAL A 429 -1.23 12.26 28.07
C VAL A 429 -0.34 11.47 29.03
N LYS A 430 -0.74 11.32 30.31
CA LYS A 430 -0.01 10.51 31.30
C LYS A 430 0.15 9.05 30.87
N ALA A 431 -0.91 8.47 30.28
CA ALA A 431 -0.86 7.09 29.79
C ALA A 431 0.06 6.99 28.57
N ALA A 432 0.04 7.98 27.67
CA ALA A 432 0.95 8.03 26.52
C ALA A 432 2.43 8.05 26.96
N PHE A 433 2.79 8.87 27.95
CA PHE A 433 4.16 8.93 28.48
C PHE A 433 4.58 7.63 29.18
N SER A 434 3.64 6.98 29.88
CA SER A 434 3.89 5.66 30.49
C SER A 434 4.19 4.59 29.43
N LEU A 435 3.46 4.59 28.31
CA LEU A 435 3.73 3.68 27.19
C LEU A 435 5.08 3.97 26.54
N PHE A 436 5.43 5.23 26.33
CA PHE A 436 6.76 5.58 25.82
C PHE A 436 7.88 5.08 26.77
N GLY A 437 7.66 5.16 28.08
CA GLY A 437 8.53 4.54 29.07
C GLY A 437 8.69 3.01 28.88
N GLN A 438 7.62 2.32 28.48
CA GLN A 438 7.66 0.88 28.17
C GLN A 438 8.39 0.59 26.86
N VAL A 439 8.15 1.37 25.80
CA VAL A 439 8.88 1.25 24.51
C VAL A 439 10.39 1.28 24.75
N LYS A 440 10.86 2.25 25.55
CA LYS A 440 12.27 2.34 25.95
C LYS A 440 12.76 1.14 26.76
N LYS A 441 11.98 0.68 27.75
CA LYS A 441 12.33 -0.48 28.58
C LYS A 441 12.44 -1.78 27.79
N LEU A 442 11.67 -1.92 26.72
CA LEU A 442 11.71 -3.08 25.81
C LEU A 442 12.85 -3.01 24.78
N GLY A 443 13.64 -1.93 24.77
CA GLY A 443 14.72 -1.74 23.81
C GLY A 443 14.25 -1.44 22.38
N ILE A 444 12.97 -1.09 22.20
CA ILE A 444 12.43 -0.68 20.91
C ILE A 444 12.88 0.76 20.64
N GLN A 445 13.56 0.99 19.52
CA GLN A 445 14.03 2.31 19.14
C GLN A 445 12.85 3.20 18.73
N PRO A 446 12.59 4.33 19.43
CA PRO A 446 11.59 5.30 19.01
C PRO A 446 11.95 5.95 17.67
N ASP A 447 10.94 6.39 16.92
CA ASP A 447 11.10 7.13 15.66
C ASP A 447 10.46 8.52 15.76
N GLY A 448 10.52 9.30 14.68
CA GLY A 448 9.87 10.61 14.63
C GLY A 448 8.36 10.54 14.94
N ASN A 449 7.66 9.52 14.45
CA ASN A 449 6.22 9.38 14.72
C ASN A 449 5.92 9.20 16.21
N THR A 450 6.79 8.53 16.97
CA THR A 450 6.69 8.46 18.43
C THR A 450 6.69 9.86 19.05
N PHE A 451 7.63 10.71 18.63
CA PHE A 451 7.79 12.06 19.15
C PHE A 451 6.68 13.00 18.71
N ILE A 452 6.15 12.88 17.49
CA ILE A 452 4.93 13.61 17.09
C ILE A 452 3.79 13.30 18.06
N GLY A 453 3.56 12.02 18.38
CA GLY A 453 2.53 11.63 19.35
C GLY A 453 2.72 12.26 20.73
N LEU A 454 3.96 12.26 21.24
CA LEU A 454 4.31 12.86 22.54
C LEU A 454 4.17 14.38 22.55
N LEU A 455 4.65 15.07 21.51
CA LEU A 455 4.59 16.53 21.39
C LEU A 455 3.16 17.02 21.20
N CYS A 456 2.34 16.31 20.42
CA CYS A 456 0.89 16.58 20.35
C CYS A 456 0.24 16.44 21.73
N GLY A 457 0.62 15.42 22.51
CA GLY A 457 0.16 15.26 23.89
C GLY A 457 0.56 16.45 24.77
N CYS A 458 1.81 16.92 24.66
CA CYS A 458 2.29 18.11 25.37
C CYS A 458 1.50 19.36 24.96
N SER A 459 1.29 19.58 23.65
CA SER A 459 0.53 20.70 23.11
C SER A 459 -0.88 20.75 23.68
N HIS A 460 -1.61 19.63 23.67
CA HIS A 460 -3.01 19.59 24.14
C HIS A 460 -3.17 19.70 25.65
N ALA A 461 -2.12 19.39 26.43
CA ALA A 461 -2.11 19.50 27.88
C ALA A 461 -1.39 20.74 28.41
N GLY A 462 -0.78 21.54 27.53
CA GLY A 462 -0.01 22.73 27.91
C GLY A 462 1.28 22.44 28.67
N LEU A 463 1.88 21.27 28.45
CA LEU A 463 3.11 20.85 29.12
C LEU A 463 4.34 21.35 28.37
N VAL A 464 4.59 22.67 28.44
CA VAL A 464 5.68 23.34 27.69
C VAL A 464 7.04 22.73 28.00
N ASP A 465 7.36 22.55 29.29
CA ASP A 465 8.67 22.04 29.72
C ASP A 465 8.93 20.60 29.27
N GLU A 466 7.91 19.74 29.36
CA GLU A 466 8.00 18.36 28.86
C GLU A 466 8.13 18.33 27.33
N GLY A 467 7.41 19.21 26.62
CA GLY A 467 7.53 19.35 25.17
C GLY A 467 8.96 19.69 24.73
N ARG A 468 9.59 20.67 25.39
CA ARG A 468 11.01 21.01 25.16
C ARG A 468 11.92 19.82 25.42
N ARG A 469 11.78 19.16 26.57
CA ARG A 469 12.58 17.98 26.94
C ARG A 469 12.49 16.88 25.88
N TYR A 470 11.30 16.57 25.39
CA TYR A 470 11.13 15.57 24.35
C TYR A 470 11.74 16.01 23.03
N PHE A 471 11.50 17.26 22.61
CA PHE A 471 12.05 17.81 21.38
C PHE A 471 13.59 17.78 21.37
N ASP A 472 14.22 18.23 22.46
CA ASP A 472 15.69 18.22 22.60
C ASP A 472 16.25 16.78 22.64
N SER A 473 15.53 15.87 23.31
CA SER A 473 15.95 14.47 23.41
C SER A 473 16.01 13.74 22.07
N MET A 474 15.21 14.16 21.07
CA MET A 474 15.23 13.57 19.73
C MET A 474 16.65 13.56 19.17
N ASN A 475 17.32 14.72 19.18
CA ASN A 475 18.67 14.85 18.68
C ASN A 475 19.69 14.32 19.69
N CYS A 476 19.62 14.78 20.95
CA CYS A 476 20.65 14.51 21.95
C CYS A 476 20.71 13.06 22.45
N VAL A 477 19.60 12.32 22.40
CA VAL A 477 19.50 10.96 22.96
C VAL A 477 19.25 9.92 21.87
N PHE A 478 18.40 10.22 20.88
CA PHE A 478 17.97 9.25 19.87
C PHE A 478 18.61 9.46 18.49
N SER A 479 19.43 10.51 18.32
CA SER A 479 20.04 10.87 17.04
C SER A 479 19.02 10.99 15.90
N LEU A 480 17.82 11.47 16.24
CA LEU A 480 16.73 11.75 15.31
C LEU A 480 16.73 13.24 14.97
N THR A 481 16.81 13.56 13.68
CA THR A 481 16.66 14.94 13.21
C THR A 481 15.19 15.34 13.25
N PRO A 482 14.81 16.42 13.95
CA PRO A 482 13.43 16.91 13.93
C PRO A 482 12.98 17.29 12.51
N THR A 483 11.82 16.78 12.11
CA THR A 483 11.16 17.10 10.84
C THR A 483 10.19 18.28 11.00
N ILE A 484 9.65 18.78 9.89
CA ILE A 484 8.71 19.92 9.88
C ILE A 484 7.48 19.69 10.76
N GLU A 485 7.00 18.44 10.85
CA GLU A 485 5.87 18.07 11.71
C GLU A 485 6.20 18.27 13.20
N HIS A 486 7.43 17.95 13.62
CA HIS A 486 7.87 18.16 15.02
C HIS A 486 7.94 19.64 15.37
N TYR A 487 8.48 20.46 14.46
CA TYR A 487 8.45 21.91 14.61
C TYR A 487 7.02 22.44 14.66
N GLY A 488 6.12 21.93 13.82
CA GLY A 488 4.69 22.26 13.86
C GLY A 488 4.05 21.98 15.22
N CYS A 489 4.33 20.82 15.83
CA CYS A 489 3.86 20.50 17.18
C CYS A 489 4.41 21.44 18.25
N MET A 490 5.70 21.82 18.15
CA MET A 490 6.32 22.76 19.10
C MET A 490 5.77 24.18 18.96
N VAL A 491 5.57 24.64 17.73
CA VAL A 491 4.95 25.95 17.45
C VAL A 491 3.51 25.98 17.96
N ASP A 492 2.73 24.91 17.77
CA ASP A 492 1.37 24.79 18.33
C ASP A 492 1.40 24.82 19.88
N LEU A 493 2.33 24.10 20.51
CA LEU A 493 2.50 24.08 21.97
C LEU A 493 2.84 25.48 22.52
N LEU A 494 3.86 26.15 21.95
CA LEU A 494 4.28 27.49 22.36
C LEU A 494 3.20 28.53 22.07
N GLY A 495 2.55 28.44 20.91
CA GLY A 495 1.46 29.31 20.49
C GLY A 495 0.26 29.25 21.44
N ARG A 496 -0.14 28.05 21.88
CA ARG A 496 -1.20 27.85 22.88
C ARG A 496 -0.82 28.30 24.29
N ALA A 497 0.47 28.31 24.61
CA ALA A 497 0.99 28.77 25.89
C ALA A 497 1.20 30.29 25.95
N GLY A 498 1.02 31.00 24.82
CA GLY A 498 1.20 32.45 24.73
C GLY A 498 2.65 32.89 24.52
N LEU A 499 3.55 31.95 24.26
CA LEU A 499 4.96 32.20 23.99
C LEU A 499 5.17 32.50 22.50
N LEU A 500 4.46 33.52 21.99
CA LEU A 500 4.38 33.82 20.55
C LEU A 500 5.73 34.22 19.95
N ASP A 501 6.51 35.06 20.66
CA ASP A 501 7.84 35.48 20.21
C ASP A 501 8.78 34.29 20.05
N GLU A 502 8.73 33.37 21.01
CA GLU A 502 9.54 32.16 20.98
C GLU A 502 9.11 31.22 19.86
N ALA A 503 7.80 31.03 19.68
CA ALA A 503 7.25 30.24 18.59
C ALA A 503 7.67 30.81 17.23
N HIS A 504 7.64 32.13 17.07
CA HIS A 504 8.10 32.80 15.86
C HIS A 504 9.62 32.69 15.66
N GLN A 505 10.41 32.77 16.74
CA GLN A 505 11.86 32.56 16.68
C GLN A 505 12.21 31.11 16.31
N LEU A 506 11.43 30.13 16.79
CA LEU A 506 11.60 28.72 16.43
C LEU A 506 11.40 28.50 14.93
N ILE A 507 10.40 29.16 14.33
CA ILE A 507 10.17 29.15 12.88
C ILE A 507 11.35 29.77 12.11
N LYS A 508 11.99 30.82 12.64
CA LYS A 508 13.16 31.44 11.98
C LYS A 508 14.42 30.57 12.05
N ASN A 509 14.54 29.76 13.09
CA ASN A 509 15.75 28.98 13.38
C ASN A 509 15.68 27.53 12.86
N MET A 510 14.55 27.09 12.33
CA MET A 510 14.40 25.71 11.83
C MET A 510 15.25 25.50 10.56
N PRO A 511 15.78 24.29 10.33
CA PRO A 511 16.74 24.01 9.25
C PRO A 511 16.10 23.86 7.86
N MET A 512 14.77 24.02 7.76
CA MET A 512 14.00 23.89 6.52
C MET A 512 12.98 25.03 6.41
N GLU A 513 12.42 25.28 5.23
CA GLU A 513 11.38 26.30 5.10
C GLU A 513 10.07 25.86 5.76
N ALA A 514 9.44 26.78 6.50
CA ALA A 514 8.17 26.52 7.16
C ALA A 514 7.01 26.45 6.16
N ASN A 515 6.19 25.40 6.28
CA ASN A 515 5.00 25.21 5.46
C ASN A 515 3.76 25.87 6.10
N ALA A 516 2.62 25.79 5.39
CA ALA A 516 1.37 26.39 5.84
C ALA A 516 0.86 25.84 7.18
N ILE A 517 1.19 24.59 7.53
CA ILE A 517 0.77 23.97 8.80
C ILE A 517 1.47 24.65 9.98
N VAL A 518 2.79 24.87 9.89
CA VAL A 518 3.58 25.52 10.95
C VAL A 518 3.14 26.96 11.16
N TRP A 519 2.99 27.73 10.08
CA TRP A 519 2.48 29.10 10.16
C TRP A 519 1.03 29.16 10.66
N GLY A 520 0.18 28.22 10.25
CA GLY A 520 -1.19 28.09 10.73
C GLY A 520 -1.27 27.79 12.23
N ALA A 521 -0.33 27.02 12.78
CA ALA A 521 -0.22 26.78 14.22
C ALA A 521 0.09 28.09 14.99
N LEU A 522 1.04 28.89 14.50
CA LEU A 522 1.37 30.20 15.09
C LEU A 522 0.19 31.17 14.99
N LEU A 523 -0.51 31.20 13.85
CA LEU A 523 -1.72 32.00 13.67
C LEU A 523 -2.80 31.64 14.70
N GLY A 524 -2.93 30.35 15.03
CA GLY A 524 -3.80 29.87 16.10
C GLY A 524 -3.49 30.53 17.44
N GLY A 525 -2.21 30.58 17.83
CA GLY A 525 -1.75 31.29 19.03
C GLY A 525 -2.03 32.79 18.98
N CYS A 526 -1.69 33.45 17.86
CA CYS A 526 -1.94 34.89 17.69
C CYS A 526 -3.42 35.26 17.87
N ARG A 527 -4.34 34.40 17.41
CA ARG A 527 -5.79 34.59 17.60
C ARG A 527 -6.24 34.46 19.05
N VAL A 528 -5.68 33.49 19.80
CA VAL A 528 -6.03 33.27 21.21
C VAL A 528 -5.57 34.46 22.06
N TYR A 529 -4.36 34.97 21.80
CA TYR A 529 -3.75 36.05 22.58
C TYR A 529 -3.97 37.44 21.97
N ARG A 530 -4.73 37.54 20.86
CA ARG A 530 -5.10 38.79 20.17
C ARG A 530 -3.90 39.61 19.68
N ASP A 531 -2.81 38.96 19.30
CA ASP A 531 -1.65 39.62 18.69
C ASP A 531 -1.91 39.87 17.20
N THR A 532 -2.43 41.05 16.88
CA THR A 532 -2.79 41.42 15.51
C THR A 532 -1.58 41.75 14.64
N GLN A 533 -0.46 42.18 15.23
CA GLN A 533 0.75 42.53 14.49
C GLN A 533 1.46 41.29 13.98
N LEU A 534 1.65 40.29 14.85
CA LEU A 534 2.24 39.02 14.44
C LEU A 534 1.29 38.25 13.49
N ALA A 535 -0.02 38.30 13.74
CA ALA A 535 -1.01 37.66 12.86
C ALA A 535 -0.99 38.25 11.44
N GLU A 536 -0.82 39.57 11.28
CA GLU A 536 -0.66 40.23 9.97
C GLU A 536 0.51 39.61 9.19
N HIS A 537 1.70 39.54 9.82
CA HIS A 537 2.88 38.95 9.20
C HIS A 537 2.71 37.45 8.84
N VAL A 538 2.11 36.68 9.75
CA VAL A 538 1.88 35.24 9.54
C VAL A 538 0.93 35.01 8.35
N LEU A 539 -0.10 35.83 8.22
CA LEU A 539 -1.08 35.70 7.13
C LEU A 539 -0.52 36.08 5.76
N GLU A 540 0.37 37.06 5.69
CA GLU A 540 1.10 37.36 4.45
C GLU A 540 1.90 36.15 3.98
N ARG A 541 2.63 35.48 4.89
CA ARG A 541 3.36 34.24 4.58
C ARG A 541 2.44 33.10 4.17
N LEU A 542 1.29 32.95 4.84
CA LEU A 542 0.31 31.92 4.48
C LEU A 542 -0.32 32.17 3.11
N ILE A 543 -0.50 33.43 2.70
CA ILE A 543 -0.99 33.78 1.37
C ILE A 543 0.06 33.50 0.29
N GLU A 544 1.34 33.71 0.58
CA GLU A 544 2.44 33.32 -0.31
C GLU A 544 2.50 31.80 -0.52
N LEU A 545 2.33 31.03 0.56
CA LEU A 545 2.39 29.56 0.53
C LEU A 545 1.12 28.91 -0.04
N GLU A 546 -0.05 29.47 0.25
CA GLU A 546 -1.35 28.96 -0.21
C GLU A 546 -2.20 30.07 -0.88
N PRO A 547 -1.83 30.54 -2.08
CA PRO A 547 -2.56 31.61 -2.76
C PRO A 547 -4.02 31.28 -3.08
N TRP A 548 -4.40 30.00 -3.06
CA TRP A 548 -5.78 29.54 -3.28
C TRP A 548 -6.63 29.53 -1.99
N ASN A 549 -6.03 29.70 -0.81
CA ASN A 549 -6.74 29.58 0.46
C ASN A 549 -7.46 30.88 0.83
N SER A 550 -8.73 30.97 0.45
CA SER A 550 -9.64 32.08 0.78
C SER A 550 -9.66 32.50 2.26
N GLY A 551 -9.47 31.55 3.19
CA GLY A 551 -9.54 31.81 4.63
C GLY A 551 -8.47 32.79 5.11
N ASN A 552 -7.27 32.72 4.52
CA ASN A 552 -6.14 33.58 4.88
C ASN A 552 -6.40 35.03 4.46
N TYR A 553 -6.91 35.24 3.24
CA TYR A 553 -7.30 36.57 2.74
C TYR A 553 -8.39 37.21 3.58
N VAL A 554 -9.43 36.43 3.92
CA VAL A 554 -10.55 36.91 4.74
C VAL A 554 -10.06 37.35 6.12
N LEU A 555 -9.21 36.55 6.77
CA LEU A 555 -8.71 36.88 8.10
C LEU A 555 -7.79 38.11 8.08
N LEU A 556 -6.94 38.24 7.05
CA LEU A 556 -6.05 39.40 6.92
C LEU A 556 -6.85 40.69 6.66
N SER A 557 -7.86 40.63 5.79
CA SER A 557 -8.78 41.75 5.55
C SER A 557 -9.47 42.19 6.85
N ASN A 558 -9.90 41.25 7.68
CA ASN A 558 -10.51 41.55 8.98
C ASN A 558 -9.54 42.25 9.95
N ILE A 559 -8.28 41.82 10.00
CA ILE A 559 -7.24 42.47 10.82
C ILE A 559 -7.01 43.91 10.35
N TYR A 560 -6.93 44.14 9.04
CA TYR A 560 -6.79 45.48 8.47
C TYR A 560 -8.00 46.37 8.79
N SER A 561 -9.21 45.86 8.63
CA SER A 561 -10.43 46.59 9.01
C SER A 561 -10.44 46.94 10.50
N ALA A 562 -10.13 45.99 11.39
CA ALA A 562 -10.08 46.21 12.83
C ALA A 562 -9.03 47.28 13.24
N ASN A 563 -7.92 47.34 12.52
CA ASN A 563 -6.84 48.32 12.71
C ASN A 563 -7.05 49.63 11.92
N ARG A 564 -8.25 49.86 11.36
CA ARG A 564 -8.61 51.06 10.57
C ARG A 564 -7.78 51.27 9.29
N LYS A 565 -7.12 50.22 8.78
CA LYS A 565 -6.43 50.19 7.48
C LYS A 565 -7.42 49.80 6.36
N TRP A 566 -8.44 50.63 6.13
CA TRP A 566 -9.56 50.30 5.24
C TRP A 566 -9.14 50.07 3.78
N ASP A 567 -8.18 50.87 3.29
CA ASP A 567 -7.68 50.75 1.92
C ASP A 567 -6.98 49.41 1.68
N ASP A 568 -6.21 48.93 2.67
CA ASP A 568 -5.51 47.64 2.56
C ASP A 568 -6.49 46.47 2.70
N ALA A 569 -7.51 46.59 3.56
CA ALA A 569 -8.60 45.62 3.64
C ALA A 569 -9.34 45.49 2.30
N ALA A 570 -9.61 46.62 1.62
CA ALA A 570 -10.24 46.64 0.30
C ALA A 570 -9.34 46.00 -0.78
N LYS A 571 -8.04 46.33 -0.81
CA LYS A 571 -7.07 45.72 -1.74
C LYS A 571 -7.04 44.19 -1.63
N ILE A 572 -7.01 43.64 -0.41
CA ILE A 572 -7.01 42.19 -0.18
C ILE A 572 -8.28 41.54 -0.75
N ARG A 573 -9.45 42.16 -0.56
CA ARG A 573 -10.73 41.64 -1.09
C ARG A 573 -10.83 41.73 -2.61
N SER A 574 -10.35 42.83 -3.20
CA SER A 574 -10.26 42.96 -4.66
C SER A 574 -9.34 41.90 -5.25
N SER A 575 -8.17 41.67 -4.65
CA SER A 575 -7.22 40.64 -5.08
C SER A 575 -7.82 39.22 -5.01
N MET A 576 -8.62 38.94 -3.99
CA MET A 576 -9.33 37.65 -3.88
C MET A 576 -10.34 37.45 -5.02
N SER A 577 -11.03 38.52 -5.42
CA SER A 577 -12.03 38.50 -6.50
C SER A 577 -11.37 38.36 -7.88
N GLU A 578 -10.29 39.09 -8.14
CA GLU A 578 -9.52 39.03 -9.38
C GLU A 578 -8.91 37.65 -9.65
N ARG A 579 -8.51 36.93 -8.61
CA ARG A 579 -7.94 35.59 -8.70
C ARG A 579 -9.00 34.47 -8.78
N GLY A 580 -10.30 34.81 -8.77
CA GLY A 580 -11.39 33.85 -8.82
C GLY A 580 -11.44 32.90 -7.61
N ILE A 581 -10.87 33.30 -6.47
CA ILE A 581 -10.74 32.45 -5.28
C ILE A 581 -12.11 32.29 -4.62
N GLN A 582 -12.62 31.06 -4.55
CA GLN A 582 -13.88 30.76 -3.88
C GLN A 582 -13.67 30.34 -2.41
N LYS A 583 -14.65 30.67 -1.57
CA LYS A 583 -14.64 30.34 -0.14
C LYS A 583 -14.73 28.82 0.07
N THR A 584 -13.73 28.23 0.73
CA THR A 584 -13.77 26.80 1.09
C THR A 584 -14.74 26.61 2.26
N PRO A 585 -15.83 25.82 2.11
CA PRO A 585 -16.82 25.68 3.16
C PRO A 585 -16.32 24.78 4.29
N GLY A 586 -16.56 25.18 5.54
CA GLY A 586 -16.36 24.31 6.69
C GLY A 586 -17.41 23.19 6.71
N CYS A 587 -16.97 21.94 6.76
CA CYS A 587 -17.81 20.75 6.66
C CYS A 587 -17.78 19.97 7.98
N SER A 588 -18.95 19.54 8.45
CA SER A 588 -19.08 18.66 9.61
C SER A 588 -19.74 17.35 9.20
N TRP A 589 -19.26 16.24 9.76
CA TRP A 589 -19.79 14.90 9.51
C TRP A 589 -20.36 14.29 10.78
N ILE A 590 -21.43 13.52 10.62
CA ILE A 590 -22.08 12.75 11.67
C ILE A 590 -22.58 11.43 11.07
N GLU A 591 -22.33 10.34 11.79
CA GLU A 591 -22.85 9.01 11.42
C GLU A 591 -24.16 8.74 12.17
N VAL A 592 -25.18 8.30 11.43
CA VAL A 592 -26.46 7.83 11.97
C VAL A 592 -26.88 6.59 11.20
N ASP A 593 -27.20 5.50 11.91
CA ASP A 593 -27.65 4.22 11.34
C ASP A 593 -26.70 3.68 10.25
N GLY A 594 -25.38 3.78 10.49
CA GLY A 594 -24.33 3.38 9.55
C GLY A 594 -24.19 4.22 8.28
N ILE A 595 -24.83 5.40 8.20
CA ILE A 595 -24.72 6.35 7.09
C ILE A 595 -24.03 7.63 7.56
N VAL A 596 -23.02 8.08 6.81
CA VAL A 596 -22.30 9.33 7.09
C VAL A 596 -23.01 10.51 6.40
N HIS A 597 -23.55 11.42 7.20
CA HIS A 597 -24.17 12.66 6.73
C HIS A 597 -23.15 13.80 6.78
N GLU A 598 -23.09 14.60 5.71
CA GLU A 598 -22.27 15.82 5.64
C GLU A 598 -23.15 17.06 5.72
N PHE A 599 -22.69 18.04 6.48
CA PHE A 599 -23.30 19.35 6.60
C PHE A 599 -22.32 20.43 6.17
N ARG A 600 -22.76 21.27 5.23
CA ARG A 600 -22.06 22.47 4.77
C ARG A 600 -22.91 23.71 5.05
N VAL A 601 -22.25 24.81 5.36
CA VAL A 601 -22.94 26.10 5.60
C VAL A 601 -23.61 26.55 4.29
N GLY A 602 -24.91 26.80 4.32
CA GLY A 602 -25.71 27.26 3.18
C GLY A 602 -26.35 26.17 2.33
N GLU A 603 -26.04 24.89 2.59
CA GLU A 603 -26.59 23.78 1.81
C GLU A 603 -27.95 23.31 2.37
N LYS A 604 -29.01 23.35 1.54
CA LYS A 604 -30.37 22.88 1.90
C LYS A 604 -30.70 21.51 1.32
N SER A 605 -29.72 20.80 0.77
CA SER A 605 -29.89 19.53 0.03
C SER A 605 -30.31 18.35 0.92
N HIS A 606 -30.14 18.45 2.24
CA HIS A 606 -30.47 17.35 3.14
C HIS A 606 -31.99 17.09 3.21
N PRO A 607 -32.47 15.82 3.11
CA PRO A 607 -33.90 15.51 3.13
C PRO A 607 -34.66 15.98 4.38
N LEU A 608 -33.96 16.14 5.50
CA LEU A 608 -34.51 16.63 6.77
C LEU A 608 -34.19 18.11 7.07
N SER A 609 -33.75 18.89 6.08
CA SER A 609 -33.32 20.29 6.27
C SER A 609 -34.33 21.13 7.06
N ASP A 610 -35.63 21.05 6.74
CA ASP A 610 -36.68 21.78 7.46
C ASP A 610 -36.80 21.41 8.94
N LYS A 611 -36.60 20.12 9.29
CA LYS A 611 -36.62 19.66 10.69
C LYS A 611 -35.38 20.15 11.43
N ILE A 612 -34.22 20.10 10.77
CA ILE A 612 -32.94 20.55 11.33
C ILE A 612 -32.98 22.06 11.61
N CYS A 613 -33.46 22.87 10.65
CA CYS A 613 -33.61 24.31 10.80
C CYS A 613 -34.57 24.69 11.95
N ARG A 614 -35.69 23.96 12.09
CA ARG A 614 -36.58 24.13 13.24
C ARG A 614 -35.89 23.81 14.56
N LYS A 615 -35.17 22.69 14.63
CA LYS A 615 -34.46 22.31 15.86
C LYS A 615 -33.35 23.30 16.23
N LEU A 616 -32.63 23.82 15.25
CA LEU A 616 -31.67 24.91 15.45
C LEU A 616 -32.32 26.17 16.01
N SER A 617 -33.51 26.53 15.52
CA SER A 617 -34.25 27.70 16.00
C SER A 617 -34.72 27.52 17.44
N GLU A 618 -35.15 26.32 17.82
CA GLU A 618 -35.45 25.96 19.22
C GLU A 618 -34.21 26.09 20.11
N LEU A 619 -33.11 25.44 19.73
CA LEU A 619 -31.84 25.50 20.47
C LEU A 619 -31.32 26.93 20.61
N SER A 620 -31.44 27.76 19.57
CA SER A 620 -31.04 29.17 19.62
C SER A 620 -31.82 29.94 20.68
N LYS A 621 -33.13 29.73 20.79
CA LYS A 621 -33.96 30.35 21.83
C LYS A 621 -33.57 29.86 23.23
N GLU A 622 -33.36 28.56 23.40
CA GLU A 622 -32.94 27.97 24.68
C GLU A 622 -31.56 28.45 25.11
N MET A 623 -30.60 28.52 24.17
CA MET A 623 -29.27 29.07 24.42
C MET A 623 -29.34 30.55 24.82
N LYS A 624 -30.11 31.38 24.10
CA LYS A 624 -30.30 32.80 24.47
C LYS A 624 -30.91 32.95 25.87
N ALA A 625 -31.89 32.11 26.22
CA ALA A 625 -32.47 32.08 27.57
C ALA A 625 -31.45 31.65 28.65
N ALA A 626 -30.47 30.82 28.30
CA ALA A 626 -29.37 30.42 29.16
C ALA A 626 -28.20 31.43 29.21
N GLY A 627 -28.36 32.62 28.60
CA GLY A 627 -27.37 33.70 28.61
C GLY A 627 -26.33 33.65 27.47
N TYR A 628 -26.59 32.88 26.41
CA TYR A 628 -25.72 32.86 25.22
C TYR A 628 -25.81 34.17 24.44
N VAL A 629 -24.67 34.80 24.24
CA VAL A 629 -24.51 35.96 23.34
C VAL A 629 -23.56 35.53 22.22
N PRO A 630 -24.01 35.50 20.94
CA PRO A 630 -23.14 35.18 19.82
C PRO A 630 -21.96 36.15 19.77
N THR A 631 -20.75 35.63 19.64
CA THR A 631 -19.55 36.49 19.53
C THR A 631 -19.41 36.93 18.07
N THR A 632 -19.98 38.09 17.73
CA THR A 632 -20.04 38.64 16.36
C THR A 632 -18.68 39.12 15.83
N GLU A 633 -17.66 39.23 16.69
CA GLU A 633 -16.26 39.56 16.34
C GLU A 633 -15.66 38.58 15.30
N TYR A 634 -16.27 37.40 15.10
CA TYR A 634 -15.82 36.40 14.13
C TYR A 634 -16.47 36.50 12.73
N VAL A 635 -17.40 37.43 12.51
CA VAL A 635 -18.11 37.60 11.22
C VAL A 635 -17.72 38.92 10.57
N LEU A 636 -17.50 38.89 9.24
CA LEU A 636 -17.11 40.00 8.37
C LEU A 636 -17.89 41.31 8.68
N PHE A 637 -17.18 42.44 8.67
CA PHE A 637 -17.70 43.76 9.06
C PHE A 637 -18.70 44.43 8.09
N ASP A 638 -19.12 43.79 7.00
CA ASP A 638 -20.05 44.39 6.01
C ASP A 638 -21.45 43.73 6.00
N ILE A 639 -21.91 43.29 7.16
CA ILE A 639 -23.16 42.55 7.35
C ILE A 639 -23.83 43.11 8.61
N GLU A 640 -25.14 43.34 8.58
CA GLU A 640 -25.88 43.81 9.77
C GLU A 640 -25.71 42.81 10.94
N GLU A 641 -25.72 43.29 12.19
CA GLU A 641 -25.38 42.46 13.35
C GLU A 641 -26.29 41.22 13.48
N GLU A 642 -27.54 41.35 13.02
CA GLU A 642 -28.55 40.29 12.96
C GLU A 642 -28.24 39.22 11.90
N GLU A 643 -27.66 39.61 10.76
CA GLU A 643 -27.18 38.69 9.73
C GLU A 643 -25.89 37.99 10.19
N LYS A 644 -25.01 38.64 10.96
CA LYS A 644 -23.85 37.99 11.59
C LYS A 644 -24.27 36.91 12.57
N GLU A 645 -25.27 37.18 13.42
CA GLU A 645 -25.87 36.16 14.30
C GLU A 645 -26.49 35.02 13.49
N HIS A 646 -27.14 35.30 12.36
CA HIS A 646 -27.73 34.30 11.49
C HIS A 646 -26.68 33.35 10.87
N PHE A 647 -25.55 33.89 10.39
CA PHE A 647 -24.44 33.10 9.87
C PHE A 647 -23.80 32.21 10.95
N LEU A 648 -23.58 32.73 12.17
CA LEU A 648 -23.09 31.95 13.31
C LEU A 648 -24.07 30.87 13.77
N GLY A 649 -25.38 31.12 13.64
CA GLY A 649 -26.44 30.15 13.93
C GLY A 649 -26.44 28.94 12.99
N CYS A 650 -25.89 29.08 11.78
CA CYS A 650 -25.92 28.07 10.72
C CYS A 650 -24.58 27.35 10.47
N HIS A 651 -23.63 27.43 11.42
CA HIS A 651 -22.37 26.68 11.32
C HIS A 651 -22.63 25.17 11.19
N SER A 652 -21.79 24.48 10.40
CA SER A 652 -22.00 23.06 10.09
C SER A 652 -21.99 22.15 11.31
N GLU A 653 -21.28 22.54 12.38
CA GLU A 653 -21.28 21.87 13.67
C GLU A 653 -22.68 21.90 14.29
N LYS A 654 -23.32 23.07 14.32
CA LYS A 654 -24.66 23.26 14.91
C LYS A 654 -25.71 22.51 14.09
N LEU A 655 -25.60 22.52 12.76
CA LEU A 655 -26.45 21.73 11.85
C LEU A 655 -26.33 20.23 12.14
N ALA A 656 -25.11 19.72 12.26
CA ALA A 656 -24.84 18.32 12.58
C ALA A 656 -25.38 17.93 13.97
N ILE A 657 -25.24 18.80 14.98
CA ILE A 657 -25.80 18.56 16.33
C ILE A 657 -27.32 18.53 16.29
N ALA A 658 -27.95 19.49 15.62
CA ALA A 658 -29.40 19.53 15.50
C ALA A 658 -29.94 18.27 14.81
N PHE A 659 -29.29 17.82 13.74
CA PHE A 659 -29.59 16.53 13.11
C PHE A 659 -29.38 15.35 14.09
N GLY A 660 -28.26 15.31 14.80
CA GLY A 660 -27.99 14.28 15.81
C GLY A 660 -29.05 14.24 16.92
N LEU A 661 -29.53 15.37 17.39
CA LEU A 661 -30.58 15.46 18.41
C LEU A 661 -31.95 14.97 17.91
N ILE A 662 -32.22 15.09 16.61
CA ILE A 662 -33.46 14.60 15.98
C ILE A 662 -33.38 13.09 15.75
N SER A 663 -32.24 12.62 15.25
CA SER A 663 -32.12 11.28 14.68
C SER A 663 -31.54 10.25 15.65
N ILE A 664 -30.78 10.67 16.67
CA ILE A 664 -30.11 9.77 17.62
C ILE A 664 -30.89 9.74 18.94
N ALA A 665 -31.23 8.52 19.39
CA ALA A 665 -31.92 8.26 20.67
C ALA A 665 -31.30 9.02 21.87
N SER A 666 -32.14 9.45 22.81
CA SER A 666 -31.80 10.37 23.92
C SER A 666 -30.59 9.96 24.77
N ASN A 667 -30.28 8.67 24.85
CA ASN A 667 -29.22 8.15 25.72
C ASN A 667 -27.89 7.92 25.00
N ASN A 668 -27.85 8.13 23.68
CA ASN A 668 -26.66 7.85 22.87
C ASN A 668 -25.80 9.12 22.71
N VAL A 669 -24.49 8.94 22.62
CA VAL A 669 -23.54 10.03 22.41
C VAL A 669 -23.62 10.55 20.97
N ILE A 670 -23.66 11.86 20.79
CA ILE A 670 -23.57 12.50 19.47
C ILE A 670 -22.10 12.67 19.10
N ARG A 671 -21.66 12.10 17.97
CA ARG A 671 -20.27 12.19 17.49
C ARG A 671 -20.20 13.00 16.21
N ILE A 672 -19.37 14.03 16.21
CA ILE A 672 -19.20 14.92 15.07
C ILE A 672 -17.72 15.06 14.75
N VAL A 673 -17.39 15.03 13.46
CA VAL A 673 -16.06 15.36 12.98
C VAL A 673 -16.11 16.64 12.16
N LYS A 674 -15.18 17.56 12.41
CA LYS A 674 -15.02 18.81 11.69
C LYS A 674 -13.70 18.81 10.92
N ASN A 675 -13.72 19.28 9.68
CA ASN A 675 -12.52 19.40 8.84
C ASN A 675 -11.61 20.60 9.15
N LEU A 676 -12.05 21.48 10.04
CA LEU A 676 -11.38 22.69 10.49
C LEU A 676 -11.40 22.74 12.02
N ARG A 677 -10.57 23.59 12.62
CA ARG A 677 -10.67 23.88 14.06
C ARG A 677 -12.03 24.47 14.40
N VAL A 678 -12.67 23.96 15.45
CA VAL A 678 -13.96 24.50 15.94
C VAL A 678 -13.76 25.95 16.37
N CYS A 679 -14.65 26.87 15.98
CA CYS A 679 -14.52 28.27 16.40
C CYS A 679 -14.99 28.48 17.85
N GLY A 680 -14.56 29.59 18.47
CA GLY A 680 -14.85 29.87 19.88
C GLY A 680 -16.35 29.97 20.17
N ASP A 681 -17.09 30.60 19.26
CA ASP A 681 -18.55 30.68 19.32
C ASP A 681 -19.21 29.28 19.32
N CYS A 682 -18.81 28.41 18.39
CA CYS A 682 -19.33 27.04 18.34
C CYS A 682 -18.94 26.26 19.59
N HIS A 683 -17.69 26.37 20.06
CA HIS A 683 -17.27 25.70 21.29
C HIS A 683 -18.15 26.09 22.49
N MET A 684 -18.46 27.39 22.66
CA MET A 684 -19.36 27.87 23.70
C MET A 684 -20.80 27.40 23.50
N ALA A 685 -21.32 27.48 22.27
CA ALA A 685 -22.67 27.01 21.95
C ALA A 685 -22.84 25.52 22.26
N ILE A 686 -21.86 24.68 21.91
CA ILE A 686 -21.91 23.24 22.11
C ILE A 686 -21.90 22.88 23.61
N LYS A 687 -21.12 23.61 24.43
CA LYS A 687 -21.20 23.50 25.90
C LYS A 687 -22.63 23.72 26.38
N LEU A 688 -23.23 24.84 25.98
CA LEU A 688 -24.59 25.17 26.40
C LEU A 688 -25.62 24.15 25.90
N ILE A 689 -25.50 23.69 24.64
CA ILE A 689 -26.37 22.65 24.10
C ILE A 689 -26.24 21.35 24.91
N SER A 690 -25.03 20.94 25.27
CA SER A 690 -24.81 19.75 26.11
C SER A 690 -25.50 19.90 27.48
N LYS A 691 -25.40 21.08 28.11
CA LYS A 691 -26.08 21.39 29.38
C LYS A 691 -27.62 21.39 29.25
N ILE A 692 -28.15 22.05 28.23
CA ILE A 692 -29.59 22.21 28.01
C ILE A 692 -30.24 20.87 27.69
N THR A 693 -29.60 20.06 26.85
CA THR A 693 -30.16 18.78 26.38
C THR A 693 -29.81 17.60 27.28
N GLY A 694 -28.85 17.77 28.20
CA GLY A 694 -28.28 16.68 29.00
C GLY A 694 -27.52 15.64 28.16
N ARG A 695 -27.19 15.95 26.90
CA ARG A 695 -26.53 15.02 25.98
C ARG A 695 -25.01 15.16 26.06
N GLU A 696 -24.33 14.02 26.05
CA GLU A 696 -22.91 13.96 25.75
C GLU A 696 -22.69 14.19 24.25
N ILE A 697 -21.86 15.18 23.92
CA ILE A 697 -21.50 15.54 22.55
C ILE A 697 -19.99 15.45 22.43
N ILE A 698 -19.51 14.64 21.49
CA ILE A 698 -18.08 14.52 21.17
C ILE A 698 -17.85 15.15 19.81
N VAL A 699 -16.99 16.17 19.77
CA VAL A 699 -16.56 16.81 18.52
C VAL A 699 -15.06 16.61 18.34
N ARG A 700 -14.66 16.01 17.23
CA ARG A 700 -13.25 15.95 16.80
C ARG A 700 -13.00 17.02 15.75
N ASP A 701 -12.08 17.93 16.02
CA ASP A 701 -11.55 18.84 15.00
C ASP A 701 -10.23 18.32 14.43
N THR A 702 -9.53 19.13 13.64
CA THR A 702 -8.23 18.76 13.06
C THR A 702 -7.14 18.51 14.10
N ASN A 703 -7.31 19.04 15.31
CA ASN A 703 -6.27 19.06 16.34
C ASN A 703 -6.57 18.05 17.45
N ARG A 704 -7.80 18.04 18.00
CA ARG A 704 -8.14 17.24 19.17
C ARG A 704 -9.62 16.86 19.27
N PHE A 705 -9.91 16.02 20.27
CA PHE A 705 -11.28 15.82 20.74
C PHE A 705 -11.69 16.86 21.78
N HIS A 706 -12.95 17.26 21.65
CA HIS A 706 -13.72 18.04 22.61
C HIS A 706 -14.91 17.18 23.05
N CYS A 707 -14.89 16.73 24.29
CA CYS A 707 -15.99 16.00 24.90
C CYS A 707 -16.76 16.97 25.78
N PHE A 708 -18.00 17.24 25.38
CA PHE A 708 -18.91 18.17 26.06
C PHE A 708 -19.89 17.38 26.91
N ILE A 709 -19.84 17.62 28.22
CA ILE A 709 -20.71 17.00 29.22
C ILE A 709 -21.14 18.09 30.19
N ASP A 710 -22.46 18.29 30.33
CA ASP A 710 -23.08 19.20 31.29
C ASP A 710 -22.46 20.62 31.29
N GLY A 711 -22.27 21.19 30.10
CA GLY A 711 -21.71 22.54 29.95
C GLY A 711 -20.19 22.64 30.05
N SER A 712 -19.50 21.54 30.35
CA SER A 712 -18.04 21.49 30.45
C SER A 712 -17.42 20.82 29.22
N CYS A 713 -16.21 21.22 28.85
CA CYS A 713 -15.44 20.57 27.77
C CYS A 713 -14.16 19.94 28.32
N SER A 714 -13.79 18.76 27.81
CA SER A 714 -12.55 18.05 28.16
C SER A 714 -11.26 18.86 27.93
N CYS A 715 -11.30 19.90 27.08
CA CYS A 715 -10.15 20.80 26.85
C CYS A 715 -9.90 21.80 27.99
N ARG A 716 -10.84 21.98 28.93
CA ARG A 716 -10.76 22.97 30.01
C ARG A 716 -10.49 24.41 29.53
N ASP A 717 -11.03 24.74 28.35
CA ASP A 717 -10.81 26.02 27.67
C ASP A 717 -9.35 26.30 27.27
N TYR A 718 -8.50 25.27 27.32
CA TYR A 718 -7.15 25.28 26.78
C TYR A 718 -7.15 24.56 25.42
N TRP A 719 -7.45 25.28 24.34
CA TRP A 719 -7.62 24.67 23.02
C TRP A 719 -7.17 25.52 21.86
#